data_AF-A0A251P518-F1
#
_entry.id   AF-A0A251P518-F1
#
_cell.length_a   1.000
_cell.length_b   1.000
_cell.length_c   1.000
_cell.angle_alpha   90.00
_cell.angle_beta   90.00
_cell.angle_gamma   90.00
#
_symmetry.space_group_name_H-M   'P 1'
#
loop_
_entity.id
_entity.type
_entity.pdbx_description
1 polymer ?
#
loop_
_entity_poly.entity_id
_entity_poly.type
_entity_poly.pdbx_seq_one_letter_code
_entity_poly.pdbx_strand_id
1 'polypeptide(L)'
;MMLCWSFKMNLFWFFLLLFLYLGVFSFGSSNNVSSRPAVVNIGAIFTFDSTIGKVAKLAIEEAVKDVNSNFSVLHGTKLFVKMRNSNCSGFDGMVQALQFMETDIVAIIGPQSSVVAHIISHVANELQVPLLSFAATDPTLSSLQFPFFVRTTRSDLYQMSAVAQIVDHYGWKEVIAIFIDDDYGRNGMSALDDKLAERRCRISYKLGIPPGPGATRGDIMDLLVNVAQLESRVIVLHVNPDSGLMILSVAHYLQMMGDGFVWIATDWLSSLLDSALPLPSETMDTLQGVLVLRQHTPDSDRKRTFFSKWNKLTGGSLGLHSYGLYAYDSVWLVAHALDAFFNQGGIISFSNDSRIKSVEKGGSLHLEAMSIFDDGPLLLKNVLQSTFLGLTGPIKFDSERSLVLPAYDIINVLGTGFRRIGYWCNYSGLSTVPPEMLYSKPPNRSSANQQLYSVIWPGETLSKPRGWVFPNNGKQLRIGVPIRVSYLEFVSQVRGTDNMFKGFCIDVFIAAVNLLPYAVPYRFIPFGDGQKNPSYNELVYSVATGVFDAAVGDIAIVTNRTKIVDFSQPYAASGLVVVAPFKRLNSSAWAFLRPFTARMWVVTAASFLVIGIVVWILEHRINDEFRGPPKKQLITILWFSISTLFFAHSKREHCEHPWSSSSHHMALCGFDNQLKLHCQSDINSYSAAPIFSN
;
A
#
# COMPACT_ATOMS: atom_id res chain seq x y z
N MET A 1 -61.49 -89.53 -42.22
CA MET A 1 -60.58 -88.53 -42.82
C MET A 1 -60.58 -87.24 -41.99
N MET A 2 -60.27 -87.33 -40.69
CA MET A 2 -60.37 -86.18 -39.76
C MET A 2 -59.45 -86.31 -38.52
N LEU A 3 -58.36 -87.06 -38.63
CA LEU A 3 -57.42 -87.29 -37.51
C LEU A 3 -55.94 -87.14 -37.89
N CYS A 4 -55.62 -86.67 -39.11
CA CYS A 4 -54.24 -86.53 -39.57
C CYS A 4 -53.82 -85.07 -39.84
N TRP A 5 -54.57 -84.08 -39.31
CA TRP A 5 -54.28 -82.65 -39.51
C TRP A 5 -53.97 -81.87 -38.22
N SER A 6 -54.23 -82.44 -37.04
CA SER A 6 -53.94 -81.76 -35.76
C SER A 6 -52.50 -81.96 -35.27
N PHE A 7 -51.80 -83.01 -35.73
CA PHE A 7 -50.45 -83.32 -35.23
C PHE A 7 -49.30 -82.59 -35.96
N LYS A 8 -49.53 -82.11 -37.20
CA LYS A 8 -48.50 -81.37 -37.96
C LYS A 8 -48.40 -79.88 -37.61
N MET A 9 -49.48 -79.27 -37.11
CA MET A 9 -49.50 -77.84 -36.80
C MET A 9 -48.84 -77.53 -35.44
N ASN A 10 -48.88 -78.46 -34.49
CA ASN A 10 -48.21 -78.30 -33.19
C ASN A 10 -46.68 -78.52 -33.28
N LEU A 11 -46.20 -79.39 -34.17
CA LEU A 11 -44.76 -79.61 -34.32
C LEU A 11 -44.07 -78.41 -34.98
N PHE A 12 -44.73 -77.77 -35.95
CA PHE A 12 -44.22 -76.55 -36.59
C PHE A 12 -44.16 -75.39 -35.61
N TRP A 13 -45.19 -75.19 -34.78
CA TRP A 13 -45.17 -74.17 -33.73
C TRP A 13 -44.15 -74.47 -32.63
N PHE A 14 -43.93 -75.74 -32.29
CA PHE A 14 -42.90 -76.15 -31.33
C PHE A 14 -41.49 -75.87 -31.87
N PHE A 15 -41.22 -76.16 -33.14
CA PHE A 15 -39.94 -75.81 -33.76
C PHE A 15 -39.78 -74.30 -33.98
N LEU A 16 -40.85 -73.56 -34.29
CA LEU A 16 -40.82 -72.10 -34.43
C LEU A 16 -40.56 -71.41 -33.07
N LEU A 17 -41.19 -71.89 -31.99
CA LEU A 17 -40.93 -71.43 -30.62
C LEU A 17 -39.54 -71.82 -30.14
N LEU A 18 -39.05 -73.02 -30.48
CA LEU A 18 -37.68 -73.44 -30.18
C LEU A 18 -36.65 -72.62 -30.97
N PHE A 19 -36.94 -72.24 -32.22
CA PHE A 19 -36.09 -71.37 -33.03
C PHE A 19 -36.14 -69.90 -32.57
N LEU A 20 -37.27 -69.44 -32.02
CA LEU A 20 -37.37 -68.13 -31.34
C LEU A 20 -36.71 -68.14 -29.96
N TYR A 21 -36.70 -69.27 -29.26
CA TYR A 21 -36.05 -69.42 -27.94
C TYR A 21 -34.53 -69.65 -28.06
N LEU A 22 -34.06 -70.29 -29.14
CA LEU A 22 -32.64 -70.49 -29.45
C LEU A 22 -32.05 -69.41 -30.38
N GLY A 23 -32.88 -68.68 -31.13
CA GLY A 23 -32.50 -67.54 -31.97
C GLY A 23 -32.36 -66.22 -31.20
N VAL A 24 -32.74 -66.20 -29.92
CA VAL A 24 -32.45 -65.10 -28.97
C VAL A 24 -31.26 -65.50 -28.10
N PHE A 25 -30.14 -65.84 -28.72
CA PHE A 25 -28.84 -65.82 -28.06
C PHE A 25 -27.78 -65.37 -29.06
N SER A 26 -27.51 -64.07 -29.07
CA SER A 26 -26.16 -63.49 -29.13
C SER A 26 -26.23 -61.96 -29.16
N PHE A 27 -27.04 -61.33 -28.30
CA PHE A 27 -26.42 -60.23 -27.55
C PHE A 27 -25.65 -60.92 -26.44
N GLY A 28 -24.42 -61.30 -26.75
CA GLY A 28 -23.42 -61.28 -25.72
C GLY A 28 -23.51 -59.88 -25.14
N SER A 29 -24.17 -59.76 -23.99
CA SER A 29 -23.73 -58.76 -23.02
C SER A 29 -22.30 -59.20 -22.76
N SER A 30 -21.37 -58.71 -23.59
CA SER A 30 -20.05 -58.42 -23.10
C SER A 30 -20.36 -57.57 -21.88
N ASN A 31 -20.31 -58.20 -20.71
CA ASN A 31 -19.61 -57.57 -19.63
C ASN A 31 -18.34 -57.09 -20.33
N ASN A 32 -18.31 -55.81 -20.71
CA ASN A 32 -17.05 -55.14 -20.93
C ASN A 32 -16.38 -55.30 -19.58
N VAL A 33 -15.71 -56.44 -19.41
CA VAL A 33 -14.60 -56.59 -18.51
C VAL A 33 -13.64 -55.57 -19.10
N SER A 34 -13.81 -54.32 -18.68
CA SER A 34 -12.78 -53.29 -18.75
C SER A 34 -11.63 -53.96 -18.04
N SER A 35 -10.74 -54.58 -18.81
CA SER A 35 -9.60 -55.30 -18.26
C SER A 35 -8.65 -54.22 -17.77
N ARG A 36 -8.96 -53.70 -16.57
CA ARG A 36 -8.11 -52.77 -15.86
C ARG A 36 -6.68 -53.31 -15.93
N PRO A 37 -5.70 -52.50 -16.33
CA PRO A 37 -4.33 -52.99 -16.44
C PRO A 37 -3.85 -53.43 -15.06
N ALA A 38 -3.08 -54.51 -14.99
CA ALA A 38 -2.54 -54.99 -13.71
C ALA A 38 -1.55 -53.98 -13.09
N VAL A 39 -0.87 -53.20 -13.95
CA VAL A 39 0.09 -52.17 -13.57
C VAL A 39 -0.12 -50.94 -14.45
N VAL A 40 -0.05 -49.74 -13.86
CA VAL A 40 -0.01 -48.46 -14.57
C VAL A 40 1.24 -47.70 -14.18
N ASN A 41 1.96 -47.18 -15.19
CA ASN A 41 3.20 -46.44 -15.00
C ASN A 41 2.95 -44.94 -15.13
N ILE A 42 3.44 -44.19 -14.14
CA ILE A 42 3.54 -42.73 -14.22
C ILE A 42 4.98 -42.28 -14.04
N GLY A 43 5.32 -41.13 -14.59
CA GLY A 43 6.64 -40.51 -14.46
C GLY A 43 6.67 -39.52 -13.30
N ALA A 44 7.86 -39.28 -12.76
CA ALA A 44 8.13 -38.10 -11.95
C ALA A 44 9.48 -37.49 -12.34
N ILE A 45 9.51 -36.19 -12.62
CA ILE A 45 10.74 -35.46 -13.01
C ILE A 45 10.94 -34.35 -12.00
N PHE A 46 12.00 -34.37 -11.20
CA PHE A 46 12.35 -33.28 -10.27
C PHE A 46 13.78 -33.47 -9.76
N THR A 47 14.29 -32.55 -8.93
CA THR A 47 15.69 -32.60 -8.49
C THR A 47 15.85 -33.21 -7.12
N PHE A 48 16.39 -34.42 -7.05
CA PHE A 48 16.46 -35.19 -5.80
C PHE A 48 17.34 -34.53 -4.74
N ASP A 49 18.47 -33.95 -5.14
CA ASP A 49 19.47 -33.37 -4.24
C ASP A 49 19.19 -31.89 -3.94
N SER A 50 17.94 -31.55 -3.62
CA SER A 50 17.53 -30.20 -3.24
C SER A 50 16.69 -30.24 -1.96
N THR A 51 16.55 -29.10 -1.26
CA THR A 51 15.70 -28.98 -0.06
C THR A 51 14.29 -29.51 -0.32
N ILE A 52 13.68 -29.12 -1.45
CA ILE A 52 12.33 -29.55 -1.84
C ILE A 52 12.32 -31.02 -2.27
N GLY A 53 13.28 -31.43 -3.10
CA GLY A 53 13.26 -32.74 -3.71
C GLY A 53 13.59 -33.90 -2.78
N LYS A 54 14.41 -33.69 -1.74
CA LYS A 54 14.71 -34.72 -0.72
C LYS A 54 13.43 -35.18 -0.02
N VAL A 55 12.57 -34.22 0.35
CA VAL A 55 11.29 -34.49 0.98
C VAL A 55 10.28 -34.99 -0.05
N ALA A 56 10.18 -34.36 -1.22
CA ALA A 56 9.22 -34.78 -2.25
C ALA A 56 9.44 -36.22 -2.72
N LYS A 57 10.70 -36.67 -2.85
CA LYS A 57 11.03 -38.05 -3.22
C LYS A 57 10.43 -39.06 -2.25
N LEU A 58 10.73 -38.92 -0.96
CA LEU A 58 10.19 -39.80 0.08
C LEU A 58 8.66 -39.69 0.18
N ALA A 59 8.11 -38.48 0.02
CA ALA A 59 6.66 -38.27 0.05
C ALA A 59 5.95 -39.00 -1.11
N ILE A 60 6.50 -38.95 -2.33
CA ILE A 60 5.96 -39.69 -3.48
C ILE A 60 6.05 -41.20 -3.24
N GLU A 61 7.19 -41.70 -2.75
CA GLU A 61 7.37 -43.13 -2.42
C GLU A 61 6.34 -43.61 -1.39
N GLU A 62 6.09 -42.83 -0.34
CA GLU A 62 5.08 -43.13 0.68
C GLU A 62 3.66 -43.03 0.13
N ALA A 63 3.36 -42.06 -0.72
CA ALA A 63 2.06 -41.96 -1.37
C ALA A 63 1.76 -43.19 -2.25
N VAL A 64 2.75 -43.69 -3.00
CA VAL A 64 2.60 -44.90 -3.81
C VAL A 64 2.30 -46.12 -2.96
N LYS A 65 2.96 -46.27 -1.80
CA LYS A 65 2.67 -47.36 -0.84
C LYS A 65 1.25 -47.24 -0.29
N ASP A 66 0.84 -46.04 0.09
CA ASP A 66 -0.49 -45.80 0.66
C ASP A 66 -1.61 -45.97 -0.37
N VAL A 67 -1.40 -45.56 -1.63
CA VAL A 67 -2.34 -45.82 -2.75
C VAL A 67 -2.46 -47.32 -3.02
N ASN A 68 -1.33 -48.02 -3.19
CA ASN A 68 -1.34 -49.45 -3.55
C ASN A 68 -1.85 -50.37 -2.41
N SER A 69 -1.89 -49.88 -1.17
CA SER A 69 -2.47 -50.60 -0.03
C SER A 69 -3.95 -50.27 0.21
N ASN A 70 -4.50 -49.27 -0.48
CA ASN A 70 -5.88 -48.86 -0.32
C ASN A 70 -6.79 -49.52 -1.37
N PHE A 71 -7.67 -50.43 -0.92
CA PHE A 71 -8.61 -51.14 -1.81
C PHE A 71 -9.70 -50.26 -2.43
N SER A 72 -9.89 -49.02 -1.96
CA SER A 72 -10.93 -48.11 -2.46
C SER A 72 -10.54 -47.32 -3.72
N VAL A 73 -9.25 -47.30 -4.09
CA VAL A 73 -8.73 -46.57 -5.25
C VAL A 73 -7.85 -47.51 -6.07
N LEU A 74 -7.98 -47.48 -7.41
CA LEU A 74 -7.22 -48.35 -8.32
C LEU A 74 -7.37 -49.84 -8.00
N HIS A 75 -8.57 -50.28 -7.61
CA HIS A 75 -8.82 -51.68 -7.30
C HIS A 75 -8.41 -52.60 -8.47
N GLY A 76 -7.49 -53.54 -8.19
CA GLY A 76 -6.94 -54.49 -9.17
C GLY A 76 -5.77 -53.96 -10.03
N THR A 77 -5.36 -52.70 -9.86
CA THR A 77 -4.29 -52.05 -10.62
C THR A 77 -3.22 -51.50 -9.68
N LYS A 78 -1.96 -51.89 -9.88
CA LYS A 78 -0.84 -51.32 -9.12
C LYS A 78 -0.30 -50.06 -9.79
N LEU A 79 -0.16 -48.98 -9.03
CA LEU A 79 0.49 -47.75 -9.45
C LEU A 79 2.01 -47.88 -9.28
N PHE A 80 2.76 -47.59 -10.35
CA PHE A 80 4.21 -47.51 -10.32
C PHE A 80 4.69 -46.13 -10.76
N VAL A 81 5.63 -45.55 -10.01
CA VAL A 81 6.19 -44.22 -10.30
C VAL A 81 7.67 -44.36 -10.66
N LYS A 82 8.02 -44.07 -11.90
CA LYS A 82 9.42 -44.00 -12.34
C LYS A 82 9.91 -42.57 -12.12
N MET A 83 10.99 -42.39 -11.37
CA MET A 83 11.54 -41.06 -11.06
C MET A 83 12.79 -40.77 -11.90
N ARG A 84 12.95 -39.52 -12.35
CA ARG A 84 14.12 -39.01 -13.07
C ARG A 84 14.58 -37.68 -12.50
N ASN A 85 15.91 -37.49 -12.44
CA ASN A 85 16.52 -36.30 -11.87
C ASN A 85 16.70 -35.19 -12.93
N SER A 86 16.14 -34.00 -12.67
CA SER A 86 16.29 -32.84 -13.56
C SER A 86 17.44 -31.89 -13.21
N ASN A 87 18.10 -32.02 -12.05
CA ASN A 87 19.15 -31.11 -11.58
C ASN A 87 18.79 -29.60 -11.62
N CYS A 88 17.50 -29.26 -11.60
CA CYS A 88 16.96 -27.91 -11.84
C CYS A 88 17.45 -27.27 -13.16
N SER A 89 17.99 -28.07 -14.07
CA SER A 89 18.46 -27.64 -15.38
C SER A 89 17.36 -27.84 -16.40
N GLY A 90 17.05 -26.78 -17.14
CA GLY A 90 16.08 -26.84 -18.22
C GLY A 90 16.44 -27.88 -19.29
N PHE A 91 17.73 -28.00 -19.59
CA PHE A 91 18.27 -28.97 -20.53
C PHE A 91 18.12 -30.41 -20.02
N ASP A 92 18.57 -30.69 -18.80
CA ASP A 92 18.45 -32.04 -18.22
C ASP A 92 16.98 -32.44 -18.09
N GLY A 93 16.13 -31.50 -17.64
CA GLY A 93 14.69 -31.70 -17.55
C GLY A 93 14.05 -32.08 -18.89
N MET A 94 14.43 -31.40 -19.98
CA MET A 94 14.00 -31.75 -21.33
C MET A 94 14.43 -33.17 -21.73
N VAL A 95 15.71 -33.51 -21.52
CA VAL A 95 16.24 -34.85 -21.85
C VAL A 95 15.48 -35.93 -21.07
N GLN A 96 15.26 -35.73 -19.76
CA GLN A 96 14.52 -36.68 -18.95
C GLN A 96 13.04 -36.80 -19.38
N ALA A 97 12.42 -35.69 -19.80
CA ALA A 97 11.06 -35.70 -20.32
C ALA A 97 10.97 -36.52 -21.60
N LEU A 98 11.84 -36.26 -22.59
CA LEU A 98 11.88 -37.04 -23.84
C LEU A 98 12.06 -38.54 -23.57
N GLN A 99 12.93 -38.92 -22.62
CA GLN A 99 13.12 -40.32 -22.23
C GLN A 99 11.92 -40.96 -21.50
N PHE A 100 10.97 -40.19 -20.98
CA PHE A 100 9.69 -40.72 -20.49
C PHE A 100 8.67 -40.90 -21.61
N MET A 101 8.77 -40.10 -22.65
CA MET A 101 7.88 -40.13 -23.80
C MET A 101 8.15 -41.29 -24.76
N GLU A 102 9.31 -41.92 -24.63
CA GLU A 102 9.65 -43.22 -25.24
C GLU A 102 9.09 -44.43 -24.43
N THR A 103 8.29 -44.18 -23.38
CA THR A 103 7.75 -45.23 -22.51
C THR A 103 6.25 -45.08 -22.29
N ASP A 104 5.59 -46.13 -21.79
CA ASP A 104 4.13 -46.17 -21.55
C ASP A 104 3.70 -45.38 -20.30
N ILE A 105 4.16 -44.13 -20.17
CA ILE A 105 3.81 -43.23 -19.07
C ILE A 105 2.57 -42.42 -19.42
N VAL A 106 1.56 -42.48 -18.55
CA VAL A 106 0.27 -41.82 -18.79
C VAL A 106 0.12 -40.46 -18.10
N ALA A 107 0.99 -40.13 -17.14
CA ALA A 107 1.03 -38.84 -16.44
C ALA A 107 2.42 -38.58 -15.87
N ILE A 108 2.79 -37.31 -15.68
CA ILE A 108 4.06 -36.91 -15.08
C ILE A 108 3.81 -36.05 -13.85
N ILE A 109 4.42 -36.40 -12.72
CA ILE A 109 4.44 -35.60 -11.49
C ILE A 109 5.74 -34.77 -11.44
N GLY A 110 5.60 -33.48 -11.14
CA GLY A 110 6.68 -32.50 -11.25
C GLY A 110 6.52 -31.60 -12.49
N PRO A 111 7.49 -30.73 -12.77
CA PRO A 111 8.78 -30.61 -12.08
C PRO A 111 8.72 -29.68 -10.88
N GLN A 112 9.80 -29.63 -10.11
CA GLN A 112 9.90 -28.70 -8.98
C GLN A 112 10.34 -27.29 -9.37
N SER A 113 11.08 -27.14 -10.47
CA SER A 113 11.58 -25.85 -10.95
C SER A 113 10.62 -25.32 -12.02
N SER A 114 10.23 -24.04 -11.91
CA SER A 114 9.39 -23.40 -12.94
C SER A 114 10.09 -23.30 -14.29
N VAL A 115 11.41 -23.14 -14.32
CA VAL A 115 12.22 -23.17 -15.56
C VAL A 115 12.07 -24.52 -16.26
N VAL A 116 12.19 -25.61 -15.51
CA VAL A 116 11.99 -26.97 -16.05
C VAL A 116 10.53 -27.15 -16.49
N ALA A 117 9.57 -26.62 -15.73
CA ALA A 117 8.14 -26.73 -16.05
C ALA A 117 7.82 -26.08 -17.40
N HIS A 118 8.33 -24.87 -17.67
CA HIS A 118 8.12 -24.19 -18.96
C HIS A 118 8.59 -25.05 -20.13
N ILE A 119 9.77 -25.64 -19.99
CA ILE A 119 10.39 -26.44 -21.05
C ILE A 119 9.63 -27.74 -21.28
N ILE A 120 9.38 -28.52 -20.23
CA ILE A 120 8.76 -29.84 -20.40
C ILE A 120 7.24 -29.75 -20.64
N SER A 121 6.61 -28.61 -20.36
CA SER A 121 5.20 -28.38 -20.70
C SER A 121 4.98 -28.37 -22.22
N HIS A 122 5.95 -27.92 -23.01
CA HIS A 122 5.88 -28.02 -24.47
C HIS A 122 5.85 -29.49 -24.94
N VAL A 123 6.67 -30.34 -24.32
CA VAL A 123 6.71 -31.79 -24.62
C VAL A 123 5.40 -32.46 -24.18
N ALA A 124 4.93 -32.16 -22.97
CA ALA A 124 3.68 -32.67 -22.43
C ALA A 124 2.46 -32.29 -23.30
N ASN A 125 2.42 -31.06 -23.81
CA ASN A 125 1.37 -30.62 -24.72
C ASN A 125 1.36 -31.40 -26.03
N GLU A 126 2.53 -31.60 -26.64
CA GLU A 126 2.63 -32.25 -27.94
C GLU A 126 2.21 -33.72 -27.86
N LEU A 127 2.57 -34.40 -26.76
CA LEU A 127 2.30 -35.82 -26.55
C LEU A 127 1.05 -36.10 -25.71
N GLN A 128 0.32 -35.03 -25.36
CA GLN A 128 -0.94 -35.07 -24.64
C GLN A 128 -0.86 -35.75 -23.27
N VAL A 129 0.27 -35.65 -22.58
CA VAL A 129 0.47 -36.26 -21.26
C VAL A 129 0.20 -35.23 -20.15
N PRO A 130 -0.75 -35.46 -19.23
CA PRO A 130 -0.97 -34.58 -18.08
C PRO A 130 0.29 -34.40 -17.24
N LEU A 131 0.68 -33.13 -17.03
CA LEU A 131 1.86 -32.73 -16.27
C LEU A 131 1.42 -32.01 -14.98
N LEU A 132 1.56 -32.69 -13.84
CA LEU A 132 1.09 -32.21 -12.54
C LEU A 132 2.27 -31.73 -11.70
N SER A 133 2.48 -30.43 -11.63
CA SER A 133 3.59 -29.87 -10.84
C SER A 133 3.17 -29.56 -9.42
N PHE A 134 3.92 -30.09 -8.45
CA PHE A 134 3.74 -29.85 -7.02
C PHE A 134 4.55 -28.65 -6.50
N ALA A 135 5.44 -28.06 -7.32
CA ALA A 135 6.36 -27.01 -6.87
C ALA A 135 6.69 -25.91 -7.90
N ALA A 136 6.23 -26.00 -9.15
CA ALA A 136 6.35 -24.89 -10.11
C ALA A 136 5.26 -23.84 -9.87
N THR A 137 5.65 -22.74 -9.25
CA THR A 137 4.75 -21.69 -8.77
C THR A 137 4.61 -20.49 -9.72
N ASP A 138 5.44 -20.41 -10.76
CA ASP A 138 5.46 -19.30 -11.73
C ASP A 138 4.05 -19.00 -12.30
N PRO A 139 3.56 -17.75 -12.23
CA PRO A 139 2.25 -17.35 -12.74
C PRO A 139 2.04 -17.53 -14.25
N THR A 140 3.12 -17.50 -15.04
CA THR A 140 3.07 -17.56 -16.51
C THR A 140 2.89 -18.96 -17.08
N LEU A 141 3.02 -20.00 -16.25
CA LEU A 141 2.59 -21.37 -16.57
C LEU A 141 1.06 -21.42 -16.64
N SER A 142 0.52 -20.80 -17.69
CA SER A 142 -0.91 -20.56 -17.90
C SER A 142 -1.58 -21.75 -18.59
N SER A 143 -2.85 -21.96 -18.26
CA SER A 143 -3.66 -23.05 -18.80
C SER A 143 -3.89 -22.94 -20.33
N LEU A 144 -3.84 -21.70 -20.86
CA LEU A 144 -4.02 -21.38 -22.27
C LEU A 144 -2.80 -21.75 -23.12
N GLN A 145 -1.59 -21.42 -22.64
CA GLN A 145 -0.34 -21.79 -23.32
C GLN A 145 0.03 -23.25 -23.09
N PHE A 146 -0.28 -23.78 -21.90
CA PHE A 146 0.07 -25.14 -21.48
C PHE A 146 -1.19 -25.95 -21.14
N PRO A 147 -1.94 -26.42 -22.16
CA PRO A 147 -3.17 -27.19 -21.99
C PRO A 147 -3.05 -28.45 -21.11
N PHE A 148 -1.87 -29.08 -21.03
CA PHE A 148 -1.69 -30.29 -20.22
C PHE A 148 -1.05 -30.03 -18.86
N PHE A 149 -0.66 -28.79 -18.56
CA PHE A 149 -0.09 -28.42 -17.27
C PHE A 149 -1.20 -28.23 -16.21
N VAL A 150 -1.01 -28.84 -15.05
CA VAL A 150 -1.87 -28.72 -13.88
C VAL A 150 -1.02 -28.35 -12.67
N ARG A 151 -1.35 -27.23 -12.02
CA ARG A 151 -0.61 -26.74 -10.86
C ARG A 151 -1.22 -27.32 -9.58
N THR A 152 -0.58 -28.36 -9.05
CA THR A 152 -0.96 -29.02 -7.78
C THR A 152 -0.39 -28.32 -6.54
N THR A 153 -0.09 -27.02 -6.66
CA THR A 153 0.44 -26.15 -5.61
C THR A 153 -0.13 -24.73 -5.78
N ARG A 154 0.35 -23.75 -5.01
CA ARG A 154 -0.09 -22.35 -5.12
C ARG A 154 0.74 -21.57 -6.14
N SER A 155 0.09 -20.69 -6.89
CA SER A 155 0.79 -19.77 -7.79
C SER A 155 1.39 -18.59 -7.01
N ASP A 156 2.58 -18.15 -7.42
CA ASP A 156 3.24 -16.97 -6.86
C ASP A 156 2.43 -15.69 -7.06
N LEU A 157 1.46 -15.65 -7.98
CA LEU A 157 0.52 -14.54 -8.10
C LEU A 157 -0.13 -14.24 -6.73
N TYR A 158 -0.48 -15.28 -5.99
CA TYR A 158 -1.10 -15.16 -4.67
C TYR A 158 -0.07 -14.89 -3.57
N GLN A 159 1.14 -15.46 -3.65
CA GLN A 159 2.25 -15.12 -2.77
C GLN A 159 2.57 -13.61 -2.85
N MET A 160 2.71 -13.08 -4.05
CA MET A 160 3.00 -11.67 -4.29
C MET A 160 1.83 -10.76 -3.90
N SER A 161 0.58 -11.24 -4.03
CA SER A 161 -0.58 -10.56 -3.48
C SER A 161 -0.51 -10.44 -1.94
N ALA A 162 -0.05 -11.49 -1.26
CA ALA A 162 0.16 -11.48 0.19
C ALA A 162 1.28 -10.50 0.58
N VAL A 163 2.43 -10.54 -0.11
CA VAL A 163 3.55 -9.62 0.11
C VAL A 163 3.11 -8.17 -0.09
N ALA A 164 2.46 -7.85 -1.20
CA ALA A 164 1.97 -6.48 -1.47
C ALA A 164 0.98 -6.00 -0.40
N GLN A 165 0.16 -6.91 0.14
CA GLN A 165 -0.77 -6.58 1.21
C GLN A 165 -0.07 -6.38 2.56
N ILE A 166 1.00 -7.13 2.86
CA ILE A 166 1.85 -6.89 4.03
C ILE A 166 2.51 -5.50 3.93
N VAL A 167 3.04 -5.16 2.75
CA VAL A 167 3.68 -3.85 2.48
C VAL A 167 2.70 -2.70 2.73
N ASP A 168 1.50 -2.80 2.17
CA ASP A 168 0.44 -1.80 2.34
C ASP A 168 -0.08 -1.74 3.80
N HIS A 169 -0.23 -2.88 4.46
CA HIS A 169 -0.67 -2.96 5.87
C HIS A 169 0.27 -2.19 6.81
N TYR A 170 1.58 -2.29 6.59
CA TYR A 170 2.57 -1.54 7.38
C TYR A 170 2.78 -0.10 6.88
N GLY A 171 2.15 0.29 5.76
CA GLY A 171 2.18 1.64 5.22
C GLY A 171 3.46 1.99 4.45
N TRP A 172 4.25 0.99 4.07
CA TRP A 172 5.42 1.20 3.20
C TRP A 172 4.96 1.37 1.75
N LYS A 173 5.63 2.25 1.00
CA LYS A 173 5.25 2.58 -0.38
C LYS A 173 6.25 2.13 -1.44
N GLU A 174 7.48 1.87 -1.02
CA GLU A 174 8.56 1.45 -1.91
C GLU A 174 9.32 0.28 -1.33
N VAL A 175 9.57 -0.73 -2.16
CA VAL A 175 10.34 -1.92 -1.78
C VAL A 175 11.47 -2.16 -2.77
N ILE A 176 12.50 -2.85 -2.30
CA ILE A 176 13.58 -3.39 -3.12
C ILE A 176 13.28 -4.87 -3.35
N ALA A 177 13.35 -5.30 -4.60
CA ALA A 177 13.15 -6.69 -4.98
C ALA A 177 14.51 -7.34 -5.27
N ILE A 178 14.86 -8.38 -4.53
CA ILE A 178 16.01 -9.25 -4.81
C ILE A 178 15.47 -10.60 -5.24
N PHE A 179 15.80 -11.02 -6.46
CA PHE A 179 15.25 -12.23 -7.05
C PHE A 179 16.29 -12.99 -7.86
N ILE A 180 16.05 -14.28 -8.08
CA ILE A 180 16.88 -15.10 -8.98
C ILE A 180 16.54 -14.76 -10.44
N ASP A 181 17.52 -14.46 -11.29
CA ASP A 181 17.29 -13.97 -12.66
C ASP A 181 17.01 -15.12 -13.65
N ASP A 182 15.94 -15.85 -13.38
CA ASP A 182 15.35 -16.87 -14.26
C ASP A 182 13.84 -16.62 -14.46
N ASP A 183 13.14 -17.55 -15.10
CA ASP A 183 11.69 -17.40 -15.35
C ASP A 183 10.89 -17.34 -14.05
N TYR A 184 11.25 -18.14 -13.05
CA TYR A 184 10.61 -18.13 -11.73
C TYR A 184 10.72 -16.73 -11.09
N GLY A 185 11.95 -16.21 -10.97
CA GLY A 185 12.16 -14.95 -10.27
C GLY A 185 11.64 -13.73 -11.04
N ARG A 186 11.87 -13.64 -12.35
CA ARG A 186 11.39 -12.50 -13.16
C ARG A 186 9.86 -12.42 -13.19
N ASN A 187 9.19 -13.55 -13.40
CA ASN A 187 7.73 -13.59 -13.49
C ASN A 187 7.09 -13.37 -12.11
N GLY A 188 7.72 -13.88 -11.04
CA GLY A 188 7.35 -13.53 -9.67
C GLY A 188 7.44 -12.02 -9.40
N MET A 189 8.51 -11.36 -9.84
CA MET A 189 8.65 -9.91 -9.68
C MET A 189 7.70 -9.09 -10.55
N SER A 190 7.34 -9.56 -11.74
CA SER A 190 6.28 -8.93 -12.53
C SER A 190 4.94 -8.98 -11.79
N ALA A 191 4.59 -10.14 -11.21
CA ALA A 191 3.37 -10.26 -10.41
C ALA A 191 3.41 -9.36 -9.15
N LEU A 192 4.58 -9.22 -8.52
CA LEU A 192 4.75 -8.30 -7.39
C LEU A 192 4.55 -6.84 -7.79
N ASP A 193 5.11 -6.40 -8.92
CA ASP A 193 4.90 -5.05 -9.44
C ASP A 193 3.42 -4.73 -9.61
N ASP A 194 2.68 -5.61 -10.28
CA ASP A 194 1.24 -5.44 -10.51
C ASP A 194 0.48 -5.34 -9.19
N LYS A 195 0.79 -6.23 -8.23
CA LYS A 195 0.10 -6.26 -6.92
C LYS A 195 0.46 -5.11 -6.01
N LEU A 196 1.66 -4.55 -6.11
CA LEU A 196 2.03 -3.32 -5.42
C LEU A 196 1.34 -2.12 -6.07
N ALA A 197 1.29 -2.05 -7.40
CA ALA A 197 0.65 -0.96 -8.13
C ALA A 197 -0.85 -0.83 -7.81
N GLU A 198 -1.57 -1.96 -7.71
CA GLU A 198 -2.97 -2.03 -7.23
C GLU A 198 -3.17 -1.33 -5.87
N ARG A 199 -2.11 -1.22 -5.06
CA ARG A 199 -2.10 -0.65 -3.71
C ARG A 199 -1.36 0.69 -3.62
N ARG A 200 -1.07 1.32 -4.76
CA ARG A 200 -0.29 2.57 -4.84
C ARG A 200 1.09 2.44 -4.17
N CYS A 201 1.67 1.25 -4.25
CA CYS A 201 3.04 0.94 -3.86
C CYS A 201 3.84 0.59 -5.12
N ARG A 202 5.17 0.55 -5.04
CA ARG A 202 6.03 0.18 -6.19
C ARG A 202 7.32 -0.52 -5.76
N ILE A 203 7.93 -1.24 -6.68
CA ILE A 203 9.32 -1.64 -6.57
C ILE A 203 10.19 -0.46 -7.00
N SER A 204 11.02 0.06 -6.09
CA SER A 204 11.94 1.18 -6.40
C SER A 204 13.27 0.71 -6.99
N TYR A 205 13.66 -0.54 -6.73
CA TYR A 205 14.85 -1.16 -7.30
C TYR A 205 14.69 -2.67 -7.45
N LYS A 206 15.19 -3.22 -8.56
CA LYS A 206 15.17 -4.64 -8.90
C LYS A 206 16.61 -5.15 -9.02
N LEU A 207 16.95 -6.16 -8.24
CA LEU A 207 18.25 -6.82 -8.25
C LEU A 207 18.06 -8.29 -8.65
N GLY A 208 18.53 -8.64 -9.86
CA GLY A 208 18.61 -10.01 -10.33
C GLY A 208 19.91 -10.69 -9.87
N ILE A 209 19.80 -11.86 -9.27
CA ILE A 209 20.91 -12.73 -8.88
C ILE A 209 21.07 -13.81 -9.95
N PRO A 210 22.27 -14.01 -10.53
CA PRO A 210 22.48 -15.05 -11.53
C PRO A 210 22.11 -16.45 -11.00
N PRO A 211 21.38 -17.27 -11.79
CA PRO A 211 21.04 -18.63 -11.38
C PRO A 211 22.25 -19.57 -11.33
N GLY A 212 22.15 -20.61 -10.51
CA GLY A 212 23.19 -21.63 -10.35
C GLY A 212 24.35 -21.22 -9.43
N PRO A 213 25.46 -21.98 -9.40
CA PRO A 213 26.60 -21.74 -8.50
C PRO A 213 27.47 -20.53 -8.92
N GLY A 214 27.03 -19.73 -9.89
CA GLY A 214 27.84 -18.67 -10.50
C GLY A 214 28.02 -17.42 -9.64
N ALA A 215 27.13 -17.16 -8.68
CA ALA A 215 27.23 -15.99 -7.80
C ALA A 215 28.09 -16.32 -6.58
N THR A 216 29.27 -15.71 -6.49
CA THR A 216 30.14 -15.86 -5.32
C THR A 216 29.69 -14.95 -4.17
N ARG A 217 30.18 -15.22 -2.95
CA ARG A 217 29.96 -14.34 -1.79
C ARG A 217 30.43 -12.90 -2.08
N GLY A 218 31.53 -12.75 -2.82
CA GLY A 218 32.07 -11.44 -3.22
C GLY A 218 31.11 -10.69 -4.13
N ASP A 219 30.59 -11.35 -5.15
CA ASP A 219 29.62 -10.75 -6.09
C ASP A 219 28.35 -10.29 -5.34
N ILE A 220 27.82 -11.13 -4.44
CA ILE A 220 26.65 -10.77 -3.62
C ILE A 220 26.95 -9.59 -2.71
N MET A 221 28.15 -9.51 -2.15
CA MET A 221 28.57 -8.39 -1.30
C MET A 221 28.59 -7.08 -2.09
N ASP A 222 29.18 -7.06 -3.28
CA ASP A 222 29.23 -5.88 -4.13
C ASP A 222 27.82 -5.40 -4.52
N LEU A 223 26.92 -6.34 -4.84
CA LEU A 223 25.52 -6.04 -5.13
C LEU A 223 24.79 -5.47 -3.90
N LEU A 224 24.96 -6.06 -2.73
CA LEU A 224 24.28 -5.63 -1.50
C LEU A 224 24.81 -4.30 -0.94
N VAL A 225 26.09 -3.95 -1.17
CA VAL A 225 26.63 -2.62 -0.85
C VAL A 225 25.87 -1.53 -1.61
N ASN A 226 25.53 -1.77 -2.88
CA ASN A 226 24.71 -0.84 -3.64
C ASN A 226 23.27 -0.75 -3.08
N VAL A 227 22.69 -1.89 -2.72
CA VAL A 227 21.34 -1.95 -2.12
C VAL A 227 21.29 -1.18 -0.78
N ALA A 228 22.31 -1.30 0.06
CA ALA A 228 22.40 -0.58 1.33
C ALA A 228 22.43 0.95 1.16
N GLN A 229 22.88 1.45 -0.01
CA GLN A 229 22.91 2.88 -0.33
C GLN A 229 21.58 3.42 -0.88
N LEU A 230 20.57 2.59 -1.12
CA LEU A 230 19.26 3.05 -1.61
C LEU A 230 18.43 3.69 -0.49
N GLU A 231 17.30 4.32 -0.85
CA GLU A 231 16.40 4.96 0.13
C GLU A 231 15.53 3.94 0.87
N SER A 232 14.95 2.99 0.14
CA SER A 232 14.08 1.97 0.74
C SER A 232 14.88 1.01 1.62
N ARG A 233 14.25 0.55 2.69
CA ARG A 233 14.76 -0.44 3.65
C ARG A 233 13.88 -1.68 3.72
N VAL A 234 12.87 -1.77 2.87
CA VAL A 234 11.97 -2.93 2.76
C VAL A 234 12.41 -3.78 1.59
N ILE A 235 12.87 -4.99 1.88
CA ILE A 235 13.50 -5.89 0.91
C ILE A 235 12.65 -7.14 0.79
N VAL A 236 12.17 -7.42 -0.42
CA VAL A 236 11.49 -8.66 -0.77
C VAL A 236 12.50 -9.61 -1.41
N LEU A 237 12.65 -10.79 -0.82
CA LEU A 237 13.65 -11.78 -1.21
C LEU A 237 12.98 -13.02 -1.83
N HIS A 238 13.06 -13.12 -3.16
CA HIS A 238 12.43 -14.16 -3.98
C HIS A 238 13.45 -14.97 -4.78
N VAL A 239 14.06 -15.92 -4.10
CA VAL A 239 15.20 -16.71 -4.59
C VAL A 239 15.03 -18.18 -4.23
N ASN A 240 15.96 -19.02 -4.66
CA ASN A 240 16.03 -20.41 -4.22
C ASN A 240 16.75 -20.54 -2.86
N PRO A 241 16.50 -21.63 -2.09
CA PRO A 241 17.12 -21.83 -0.78
C PRO A 241 18.65 -21.69 -0.75
N ASP A 242 19.33 -22.18 -1.79
CA ASP A 242 20.79 -22.20 -1.86
C ASP A 242 21.39 -20.78 -1.92
N SER A 243 20.78 -19.88 -2.70
CA SER A 243 21.21 -18.48 -2.80
C SER A 243 20.73 -17.63 -1.63
N GLY A 244 19.53 -17.91 -1.11
CA GLY A 244 18.88 -17.08 -0.09
C GLY A 244 19.64 -17.02 1.24
N LEU A 245 20.19 -18.14 1.72
CA LEU A 245 21.01 -18.16 2.93
C LEU A 245 22.30 -17.34 2.76
N MET A 246 22.95 -17.46 1.60
CA MET A 246 24.16 -16.68 1.33
C MET A 246 23.86 -15.18 1.35
N ILE A 247 22.77 -14.74 0.71
CA ILE A 247 22.32 -13.34 0.69
C ILE A 247 22.08 -12.82 2.11
N LEU A 248 21.33 -13.55 2.94
CA LEU A 248 21.04 -13.12 4.31
C LEU A 248 22.30 -13.12 5.19
N SER A 249 23.23 -14.04 4.98
CA SER A 249 24.52 -14.04 5.69
C SER A 249 25.39 -12.83 5.33
N VAL A 250 25.37 -12.39 4.05
CA VAL A 250 26.10 -11.20 3.60
C VAL A 250 25.37 -9.94 4.07
N ALA A 251 24.04 -9.91 4.03
CA ALA A 251 23.24 -8.83 4.58
C ALA A 251 23.52 -8.63 6.08
N HIS A 252 23.60 -9.71 6.85
CA HIS A 252 23.98 -9.66 8.27
C HIS A 252 25.39 -9.07 8.45
N TYR A 253 26.36 -9.54 7.66
CA TYR A 253 27.74 -9.01 7.67
C TYR A 253 27.79 -7.50 7.35
N LEU A 254 26.97 -7.03 6.41
CA LEU A 254 26.84 -5.62 6.04
C LEU A 254 25.92 -4.82 6.96
N GLN A 255 25.50 -5.37 8.11
CA GLN A 255 24.59 -4.75 9.08
C GLN A 255 23.21 -4.37 8.52
N MET A 256 22.79 -5.00 7.42
CA MET A 256 21.47 -4.85 6.82
C MET A 256 20.39 -5.69 7.55
N MET A 257 20.77 -6.42 8.60
CA MET A 257 19.87 -7.11 9.53
C MET A 257 19.70 -6.34 10.86
N GLY A 258 20.06 -5.04 10.87
CA GLY A 258 19.88 -4.14 12.01
C GLY A 258 18.57 -3.37 11.99
N ASP A 259 18.43 -2.45 12.95
CA ASP A 259 17.25 -1.59 13.09
C ASP A 259 16.96 -0.79 11.80
N GLY A 260 15.67 -0.60 11.51
CA GLY A 260 15.19 0.10 10.32
C GLY A 260 15.05 -0.75 9.05
N PHE A 261 15.71 -1.92 8.95
CA PHE A 261 15.57 -2.84 7.83
C PHE A 261 14.38 -3.79 8.01
N VAL A 262 13.77 -4.16 6.88
CA VAL A 262 12.69 -5.14 6.80
C VAL A 262 13.01 -6.14 5.71
N TRP A 263 12.99 -7.42 6.04
CA TRP A 263 13.19 -8.52 5.10
C TRP A 263 11.93 -9.37 5.02
N ILE A 264 11.41 -9.54 3.81
CA ILE A 264 10.27 -10.40 3.50
C ILE A 264 10.75 -11.50 2.56
N ALA A 265 10.98 -12.68 3.09
CA ALA A 265 11.31 -13.86 2.31
C ALA A 265 10.04 -14.57 1.85
N THR A 266 10.06 -15.02 0.60
CA THR A 266 9.03 -15.91 0.06
C THR A 266 9.18 -17.34 0.62
N ASP A 267 8.30 -18.23 0.20
CA ASP A 267 8.12 -19.57 0.76
C ASP A 267 9.29 -20.54 0.65
N TRP A 268 10.33 -20.21 -0.13
CA TRP A 268 11.59 -20.92 -0.12
C TRP A 268 12.19 -21.02 1.30
N LEU A 269 12.12 -19.95 2.10
CA LEU A 269 12.72 -19.93 3.44
C LEU A 269 11.89 -20.80 4.40
N SER A 270 10.57 -20.77 4.30
CA SER A 270 9.72 -21.68 5.07
C SER A 270 9.99 -23.15 4.74
N SER A 271 10.26 -23.46 3.47
CA SER A 271 10.58 -24.81 3.03
C SER A 271 11.90 -25.30 3.64
N LEU A 272 12.90 -24.43 3.76
CA LEU A 272 14.13 -24.73 4.47
C LEU A 272 13.90 -24.94 5.97
N LEU A 273 13.20 -24.00 6.63
CA LEU A 273 12.93 -24.07 8.07
C LEU A 273 12.17 -25.33 8.44
N ASP A 274 11.12 -25.68 7.70
CA ASP A 274 10.32 -26.88 7.96
C ASP A 274 11.08 -28.19 7.63
N SER A 275 12.16 -28.14 6.84
CA SER A 275 12.98 -29.32 6.48
C SER A 275 14.12 -29.61 7.45
N ALA A 276 14.76 -28.56 7.97
CA ALA A 276 16.11 -28.64 8.52
C ALA A 276 16.23 -28.15 9.98
N LEU A 277 15.12 -27.87 10.67
CA LEU A 277 15.19 -27.44 12.08
C LEU A 277 15.61 -28.60 13.02
N PRO A 278 16.53 -28.33 13.99
CA PRO A 278 17.17 -27.03 14.26
C PRO A 278 18.31 -26.71 13.28
N LEU A 279 18.29 -25.50 12.71
CA LEU A 279 19.42 -24.96 11.95
C LEU A 279 20.55 -24.56 12.92
N PRO A 280 21.81 -24.47 12.45
CA PRO A 280 22.92 -23.96 13.27
C PRO A 280 22.60 -22.57 13.84
N SER A 281 22.98 -22.31 15.09
CA SER A 281 22.72 -21.02 15.76
C SER A 281 23.22 -19.84 14.93
N GLU A 282 24.43 -19.95 14.37
CA GLU A 282 25.02 -18.93 13.50
C GLU A 282 24.15 -18.61 12.28
N THR A 283 23.50 -19.62 11.70
CA THR A 283 22.55 -19.39 10.60
C THR A 283 21.28 -18.72 11.10
N MET A 284 20.73 -19.16 12.23
CA MET A 284 19.52 -18.58 12.81
C MET A 284 19.69 -17.11 13.17
N ASP A 285 20.87 -16.71 13.67
CA ASP A 285 21.19 -15.32 13.99
C ASP A 285 21.09 -14.41 12.75
N THR A 286 21.47 -14.92 11.57
CA THR A 286 21.33 -14.17 10.29
C THR A 286 19.89 -14.04 9.80
N LEU A 287 18.95 -14.79 10.36
CA LEU A 287 17.53 -14.81 9.95
C LEU A 287 16.63 -14.04 10.93
N GLN A 288 17.20 -13.48 12.00
CA GLN A 288 16.44 -12.82 13.06
C GLN A 288 15.57 -11.68 12.51
N GLY A 289 14.27 -11.73 12.82
CA GLY A 289 13.32 -10.69 12.44
C GLY A 289 12.82 -10.76 10.99
N VAL A 290 13.26 -11.73 10.19
CA VAL A 290 12.76 -11.93 8.81
C VAL A 290 11.29 -12.36 8.84
N LEU A 291 10.47 -11.73 8.00
CA LEU A 291 9.11 -12.18 7.70
C LEU A 291 9.15 -13.23 6.59
N VAL A 292 8.42 -14.31 6.78
CA VAL A 292 8.44 -15.46 5.89
C VAL A 292 7.02 -15.85 5.53
N LEU A 293 6.77 -16.02 4.24
CA LEU A 293 5.52 -16.58 3.74
C LEU A 293 5.65 -18.10 3.76
N ARG A 294 4.63 -18.81 4.21
CA ARG A 294 4.58 -20.28 4.13
C ARG A 294 3.27 -20.69 3.54
N GLN A 295 3.27 -21.59 2.56
CA GLN A 295 2.01 -22.06 1.96
C GLN A 295 1.12 -22.71 3.03
N HIS A 296 -0.10 -22.20 3.18
CA HIS A 296 -1.01 -22.67 4.21
C HIS A 296 -1.52 -24.07 3.87
N THR A 297 -1.44 -24.97 4.86
CA THR A 297 -2.04 -26.30 4.79
C THR A 297 -2.82 -26.53 6.09
N PRO A 298 -4.11 -26.89 6.03
CA PRO A 298 -4.95 -27.02 7.22
C PRO A 298 -4.36 -28.00 8.23
N ASP A 299 -4.55 -27.72 9.52
CA ASP A 299 -4.20 -28.66 10.58
C ASP A 299 -5.30 -29.71 10.72
N SER A 300 -5.12 -30.86 10.06
CA SER A 300 -6.08 -31.95 10.01
C SER A 300 -5.54 -33.23 10.65
N ASP A 301 -6.43 -34.11 11.13
CA ASP A 301 -6.04 -35.39 11.71
C ASP A 301 -5.24 -36.26 10.73
N ARG A 302 -5.57 -36.19 9.43
CA ARG A 302 -4.82 -36.88 8.36
C ARG A 302 -3.39 -36.36 8.25
N LYS A 303 -3.21 -35.03 8.27
CA LYS A 303 -1.89 -34.40 8.27
C LYS A 303 -1.09 -34.77 9.52
N ARG A 304 -1.69 -34.75 10.71
CA ARG A 304 -1.02 -35.13 11.97
C ARG A 304 -0.62 -36.61 11.99
N THR A 305 -1.47 -37.49 11.46
CA THR A 305 -1.19 -38.91 11.31
C THR A 305 -0.03 -39.14 10.35
N PHE A 306 -0.05 -38.48 9.18
CA PHE A 306 1.04 -38.56 8.21
C PHE A 306 2.34 -38.00 8.78
N PHE A 307 2.30 -36.87 9.49
CA PHE A 307 3.48 -36.30 10.17
C PHE A 307 4.07 -37.25 11.22
N SER A 308 3.23 -37.97 11.97
CA SER A 308 3.67 -38.99 12.92
C SER A 308 4.34 -40.19 12.23
N LYS A 309 3.80 -40.62 11.08
CA LYS A 309 4.40 -41.65 10.22
C LYS A 309 5.73 -41.17 9.64
N TRP A 310 5.78 -39.92 9.17
CA TRP A 310 6.96 -39.27 8.61
C TRP A 310 8.12 -39.23 9.61
N ASN A 311 7.87 -38.75 10.82
CA ASN A 311 8.90 -38.68 11.87
C ASN A 311 9.48 -40.06 12.22
N LYS A 312 8.65 -41.12 12.20
CA LYS A 312 9.13 -42.50 12.39
C LYS A 312 10.00 -42.96 11.22
N LEU A 313 9.63 -42.60 10.00
CA LEU A 313 10.34 -42.99 8.78
C LEU A 313 11.70 -42.30 8.65
N THR A 314 11.79 -41.02 8.99
CA THR A 314 13.03 -40.23 8.88
C THR A 314 13.87 -40.25 10.16
N GLY A 315 13.38 -40.86 11.23
CA GLY A 315 14.00 -40.77 12.56
C GLY A 315 14.07 -39.34 13.09
N GLY A 316 13.23 -38.44 12.56
CA GLY A 316 13.25 -36.99 12.87
C GLY A 316 14.38 -36.20 12.21
N SER A 317 15.22 -36.84 11.37
CA SER A 317 16.37 -36.18 10.73
C SER A 317 15.99 -35.28 9.54
N LEU A 318 14.83 -35.50 8.94
CA LEU A 318 14.31 -34.74 7.81
C LEU A 318 12.88 -34.31 8.13
N GLY A 319 12.68 -33.00 8.22
CA GLY A 319 11.37 -32.38 8.42
C GLY A 319 10.47 -32.46 7.19
N LEU A 320 9.25 -31.93 7.32
CA LEU A 320 8.22 -32.01 6.29
C LEU A 320 7.67 -30.62 5.99
N HIS A 321 8.02 -30.09 4.82
CA HIS A 321 7.49 -28.82 4.31
C HIS A 321 6.28 -29.02 3.39
N SER A 322 5.63 -27.90 3.05
CA SER A 322 4.41 -27.85 2.21
C SER A 322 4.56 -28.55 0.86
N TYR A 323 5.64 -28.32 0.11
CA TYR A 323 5.86 -28.99 -1.18
C TYR A 323 5.92 -30.53 -1.08
N GLY A 324 6.39 -31.09 0.03
CA GLY A 324 6.32 -32.53 0.27
C GLY A 324 4.89 -33.05 0.44
N LEU A 325 4.05 -32.27 1.14
CA LEU A 325 2.61 -32.58 1.27
C LEU A 325 1.90 -32.49 -0.07
N TYR A 326 2.20 -31.48 -0.89
CA TYR A 326 1.66 -31.37 -2.25
C TYR A 326 2.10 -32.55 -3.12
N ALA A 327 3.38 -32.93 -3.09
CA ALA A 327 3.89 -34.07 -3.84
C ALA A 327 3.16 -35.38 -3.47
N TYR A 328 2.87 -35.59 -2.18
CA TYR A 328 2.07 -36.71 -1.70
C TYR A 328 0.63 -36.66 -2.26
N ASP A 329 -0.03 -35.51 -2.16
CA ASP A 329 -1.40 -35.33 -2.66
C ASP A 329 -1.49 -35.42 -4.19
N SER A 330 -0.45 -35.02 -4.95
CA SER A 330 -0.41 -35.14 -6.41
C SER A 330 -0.45 -36.60 -6.86
N VAL A 331 0.20 -37.52 -6.13
CA VAL A 331 0.13 -38.97 -6.41
C VAL A 331 -1.28 -39.49 -6.17
N TRP A 332 -1.91 -39.11 -5.05
CA TRP A 332 -3.31 -39.46 -4.76
C TRP A 332 -4.28 -38.92 -5.82
N LEU A 333 -4.04 -37.69 -6.28
CA LEU A 333 -4.82 -37.07 -7.34
C LEU A 333 -4.74 -37.87 -8.65
N VAL A 334 -3.53 -38.25 -9.08
CA VAL A 334 -3.35 -39.09 -10.27
C VAL A 334 -4.02 -40.46 -10.07
N ALA A 335 -3.92 -41.05 -8.87
CA ALA A 335 -4.56 -42.33 -8.58
C ALA A 335 -6.09 -42.28 -8.67
N HIS A 336 -6.72 -41.24 -8.10
CA HIS A 336 -8.17 -41.01 -8.23
C HIS A 336 -8.59 -40.75 -9.67
N ALA A 337 -7.81 -39.95 -10.41
CA ALA A 337 -8.09 -39.66 -11.81
C ALA A 337 -8.00 -40.91 -12.70
N LEU A 338 -7.00 -41.76 -12.45
CA LEU A 338 -6.84 -43.04 -13.15
C LEU A 338 -7.94 -44.04 -12.77
N ASP A 339 -8.37 -44.09 -11.51
CA ASP A 339 -9.48 -44.95 -11.11
C ASP A 339 -10.79 -44.54 -11.81
N ALA A 340 -11.08 -43.23 -11.87
CA ALA A 340 -12.19 -42.69 -12.64
C ALA A 340 -12.04 -42.99 -14.14
N PHE A 341 -10.83 -42.84 -14.68
CA PHE A 341 -10.49 -43.14 -16.08
C PHE A 341 -10.82 -44.59 -16.46
N PHE A 342 -10.41 -45.57 -15.64
CA PHE A 342 -10.71 -46.96 -15.90
C PHE A 342 -12.19 -47.31 -15.66
N ASN A 343 -12.83 -46.68 -14.67
CA ASN A 343 -14.26 -46.89 -14.37
C ASN A 343 -15.18 -46.47 -15.52
N GLN A 344 -14.81 -45.43 -16.27
CA GLN A 344 -15.56 -44.98 -17.43
C GLN A 344 -15.16 -45.68 -18.74
N GLY A 345 -14.32 -46.72 -18.66
CA GLY A 345 -13.89 -47.53 -19.80
C GLY A 345 -12.73 -46.95 -20.61
N GLY A 346 -11.95 -46.03 -20.05
CA GLY A 346 -10.73 -45.50 -20.69
C GLY A 346 -9.68 -46.59 -20.89
N ILE A 347 -8.97 -46.54 -22.03
CA ILE A 347 -7.99 -47.55 -22.43
C ILE A 347 -6.63 -46.86 -22.55
N ILE A 348 -5.58 -47.48 -22.00
CA ILE A 348 -4.21 -46.99 -22.22
C ILE A 348 -3.78 -47.44 -23.61
N SER A 349 -3.73 -46.51 -24.55
CA SER A 349 -3.17 -46.71 -25.89
C SER A 349 -2.28 -45.54 -26.28
N PHE A 350 -1.30 -45.84 -27.12
CA PHE A 350 -0.33 -44.88 -27.61
C PHE A 350 -0.25 -44.95 -29.13
N SER A 351 -0.23 -43.79 -29.78
CA SER A 351 -0.11 -43.67 -31.23
C SER A 351 1.11 -42.87 -31.64
N ASN A 352 1.68 -43.17 -32.80
CA ASN A 352 2.82 -42.41 -33.31
C ASN A 352 2.32 -41.07 -33.86
N ASP A 353 3.01 -39.98 -33.51
CA ASP A 353 2.69 -38.66 -34.06
C ASP A 353 3.19 -38.55 -35.51
N SER A 354 2.26 -38.52 -36.46
CA SER A 354 2.57 -38.31 -37.88
C SER A 354 3.21 -36.95 -38.20
N ARG A 355 3.16 -35.97 -37.28
CA ARG A 355 3.86 -34.68 -37.38
C ARG A 355 5.34 -34.79 -37.00
N ILE A 356 5.68 -35.72 -36.10
CA ILE A 356 7.06 -36.05 -35.72
C ILE A 356 7.60 -37.03 -36.77
N LYS A 357 7.76 -36.54 -38.01
CA LYS A 357 8.53 -37.26 -39.03
C LYS A 357 10.01 -36.99 -38.77
N SER A 358 10.82 -38.05 -38.85
CA SER A 358 12.26 -37.97 -38.67
C SER A 358 12.85 -36.79 -39.43
N VAL A 359 13.44 -35.86 -38.67
CA VAL A 359 14.38 -34.90 -39.22
C VAL A 359 15.56 -35.74 -39.68
N GLU A 360 15.58 -36.04 -40.98
CA GLU A 360 16.53 -36.88 -41.70
C GLU A 360 16.56 -38.37 -41.31
N LYS A 361 16.36 -39.25 -42.31
CA LYS A 361 16.71 -40.67 -42.22
C LYS A 361 18.22 -40.78 -41.92
N GLY A 362 18.58 -40.93 -40.65
CA GLY A 362 19.98 -41.03 -40.19
C GLY A 362 20.32 -40.17 -38.98
N GLY A 363 19.40 -39.34 -38.45
CA GLY A 363 19.61 -38.63 -37.19
C GLY A 363 19.73 -39.58 -35.99
N SER A 364 20.63 -39.30 -35.05
CA SER A 364 20.88 -40.12 -33.84
C SER A 364 19.84 -39.95 -32.73
N LEU A 365 18.91 -39.01 -32.88
CA LEU A 365 17.81 -38.78 -31.95
C LEU A 365 16.60 -39.61 -32.42
N HIS A 366 16.28 -40.68 -31.69
CA HIS A 366 15.16 -41.60 -31.97
C HIS A 366 13.79 -40.98 -31.72
N LEU A 367 13.52 -39.80 -32.29
CA LEU A 367 12.28 -39.06 -32.07
C LEU A 367 11.05 -39.80 -32.62
N GLU A 368 11.24 -40.72 -33.58
CA GLU A 368 10.19 -41.62 -34.05
C GLU A 368 9.66 -42.61 -33.01
N ALA A 369 10.38 -42.79 -31.89
CA ALA A 369 9.95 -43.65 -30.79
C ALA A 369 9.00 -42.96 -29.80
N MET A 370 8.81 -41.63 -29.93
CA MET A 370 7.86 -40.90 -29.09
C MET A 370 6.43 -41.15 -29.53
N SER A 371 5.56 -41.37 -28.55
CA SER A 371 4.14 -41.68 -28.80
C SER A 371 3.21 -40.72 -28.05
N ILE A 372 2.11 -40.36 -28.71
CA ILE A 372 1.02 -39.59 -28.11
C ILE A 372 0.20 -40.54 -27.25
N PHE A 373 -0.15 -40.09 -26.04
CA PHE A 373 -1.14 -40.79 -25.24
C PHE A 373 -2.56 -40.43 -25.74
N ASP A 374 -3.21 -41.36 -26.45
CA ASP A 374 -4.46 -41.09 -27.20
C ASP A 374 -5.58 -40.54 -26.30
N ASP A 375 -5.68 -41.11 -25.11
CA ASP A 375 -6.71 -40.78 -24.11
C ASP A 375 -6.22 -39.75 -23.07
N GLY A 376 -5.11 -39.08 -23.36
CA GLY A 376 -4.52 -38.01 -22.56
C GLY A 376 -5.48 -36.88 -22.17
N PRO A 377 -6.25 -36.30 -23.11
CA PRO A 377 -7.27 -35.29 -22.80
C PRO A 377 -8.35 -35.80 -21.84
N LEU A 378 -8.71 -37.08 -21.93
CA LEU A 378 -9.70 -37.70 -21.05
C LEU A 378 -9.13 -37.88 -19.64
N LEU A 379 -7.88 -38.32 -19.51
CA LEU A 379 -7.21 -38.39 -18.21
C LEU A 379 -7.04 -37.00 -17.59
N LEU A 380 -6.65 -35.99 -18.36
CA LEU A 380 -6.55 -34.60 -17.90
C LEU A 380 -7.89 -34.12 -17.35
N LYS A 381 -8.99 -34.39 -18.07
CA LYS A 381 -10.34 -34.06 -17.60
C LYS A 381 -10.64 -34.70 -16.25
N ASN A 382 -10.29 -35.98 -16.07
CA ASN A 382 -10.48 -36.69 -14.81
C ASN A 382 -9.61 -36.12 -13.68
N VAL A 383 -8.37 -35.69 -13.97
CA VAL A 383 -7.51 -34.98 -13.01
C VAL A 383 -8.21 -33.71 -12.52
N LEU A 384 -8.76 -32.90 -13.43
CA LEU A 384 -9.40 -31.63 -13.07
C LEU A 384 -10.75 -31.82 -12.35
N GLN A 385 -11.46 -32.92 -12.62
CA GLN A 385 -12.75 -33.25 -11.98
C GLN A 385 -12.59 -33.99 -10.65
N SER A 386 -11.42 -34.58 -10.38
CA SER A 386 -11.14 -35.28 -9.14
C SER A 386 -11.23 -34.33 -7.95
N THR A 387 -12.14 -34.63 -7.02
CA THR A 387 -12.33 -33.86 -5.79
C THR A 387 -12.22 -34.80 -4.60
N PHE A 388 -11.24 -34.56 -3.73
CA PHE A 388 -11.06 -35.32 -2.50
C PHE A 388 -10.39 -34.44 -1.45
N LEU A 389 -10.44 -34.87 -0.20
CA LEU A 389 -9.70 -34.24 0.89
C LEU A 389 -8.28 -34.83 0.91
N GLY A 390 -7.25 -34.02 0.71
CA GLY A 390 -5.84 -34.42 0.81
C GLY A 390 -5.21 -34.06 2.17
N LEU A 391 -3.89 -34.20 2.28
CA LEU A 391 -3.11 -33.69 3.41
C LEU A 391 -3.05 -32.16 3.44
N THR A 392 -3.12 -31.53 2.26
CA THR A 392 -3.05 -30.08 2.06
C THR A 392 -4.42 -29.39 2.09
N GLY A 393 -5.49 -30.15 2.38
CA GLY A 393 -6.87 -29.67 2.40
C GLY A 393 -7.69 -30.18 1.22
N PRO A 394 -8.84 -29.54 0.90
CA PRO A 394 -9.66 -29.93 -0.24
C PRO A 394 -8.92 -29.72 -1.57
N ILE A 395 -8.76 -30.78 -2.36
CA ILE A 395 -8.16 -30.73 -3.69
C ILE A 395 -9.26 -30.42 -4.70
N LYS A 396 -9.19 -29.24 -5.30
CA LYS A 396 -10.09 -28.77 -6.35
C LYS A 396 -9.38 -27.70 -7.19
N PHE A 397 -9.66 -27.70 -8.50
CA PHE A 397 -9.03 -26.78 -9.44
C PHE A 397 -9.97 -25.67 -9.91
N ASP A 398 -9.39 -24.49 -10.18
CA ASP A 398 -10.06 -23.39 -10.86
C ASP A 398 -9.94 -23.50 -12.41
N SER A 399 -10.44 -22.49 -13.12
CA SER A 399 -10.34 -22.41 -14.58
C SER A 399 -8.90 -22.32 -15.08
N GLU A 400 -7.96 -21.85 -14.25
CA GLU A 400 -6.53 -21.77 -14.56
C GLU A 400 -5.78 -23.06 -14.18
N ARG A 401 -6.51 -24.15 -13.91
CA ARG A 401 -5.96 -25.45 -13.49
C ARG A 401 -5.02 -25.34 -12.29
N SER A 402 -5.34 -24.42 -11.38
CA SER A 402 -4.63 -24.21 -10.11
C SER A 402 -5.52 -24.55 -8.92
N LEU A 403 -4.91 -24.90 -7.79
CA LEU A 403 -5.67 -25.20 -6.58
C LEU A 403 -6.48 -23.98 -6.10
N VAL A 404 -7.77 -24.18 -5.82
CA VAL A 404 -8.67 -23.16 -5.28
C VAL A 404 -8.35 -22.78 -3.83
N LEU A 405 -8.79 -21.60 -3.39
CA LEU A 405 -8.59 -21.09 -2.02
C LEU A 405 -7.10 -20.95 -1.62
N PRO A 406 -6.30 -20.18 -2.38
CA PRO A 406 -4.90 -19.94 -2.04
C PRO A 406 -4.78 -19.17 -0.74
N ALA A 407 -3.91 -19.66 0.15
CA ALA A 407 -3.65 -19.09 1.46
C ALA A 407 -2.19 -19.33 1.89
N TYR A 408 -1.70 -18.43 2.74
CA TYR A 408 -0.34 -18.44 3.30
C TYR A 408 -0.38 -18.16 4.80
N ASP A 409 0.43 -18.87 5.56
CA ASP A 409 0.83 -18.46 6.91
C ASP A 409 1.88 -17.36 6.78
N ILE A 410 1.80 -16.36 7.65
CA ILE A 410 2.82 -15.33 7.78
C ILE A 410 3.58 -15.61 9.07
N ILE A 411 4.90 -15.77 8.93
CA ILE A 411 5.79 -16.24 9.99
C ILE A 411 6.86 -15.17 10.24
N ASN A 412 7.27 -15.02 11.49
CA ASN A 412 8.39 -14.18 11.92
C ASN A 412 9.46 -15.08 12.56
N VAL A 413 10.67 -15.05 12.02
CA VAL A 413 11.80 -15.88 12.50
C VAL A 413 12.41 -15.24 13.75
N LEU A 414 12.55 -16.03 14.82
CA LEU A 414 12.94 -15.55 16.15
C LEU A 414 13.77 -16.58 16.91
N GLY A 415 14.96 -16.17 17.34
CA GLY A 415 15.88 -17.00 18.11
C GLY A 415 16.15 -18.32 17.39
N THR A 416 15.83 -19.44 18.04
CA THR A 416 16.04 -20.79 17.49
C THR A 416 14.88 -21.32 16.67
N GLY A 417 13.84 -20.53 16.43
CA GLY A 417 12.66 -20.99 15.69
C GLY A 417 11.89 -19.87 15.01
N PHE A 418 10.58 -19.99 15.00
CA PHE A 418 9.72 -19.01 14.36
C PHE A 418 8.33 -18.98 15.01
N ARG A 419 7.63 -17.85 14.82
CA ARG A 419 6.28 -17.62 15.31
C ARG A 419 5.37 -17.24 14.15
N ARG A 420 4.20 -17.88 14.04
CA ARG A 420 3.14 -17.42 13.12
C ARG A 420 2.51 -16.14 13.67
N ILE A 421 2.50 -15.08 12.85
CA ILE A 421 1.90 -13.78 13.20
C ILE A 421 0.51 -13.59 12.57
N GLY A 422 0.13 -14.45 11.64
CA GLY A 422 -1.21 -14.46 11.04
C GLY A 422 -1.26 -15.28 9.78
N TYR A 423 -2.29 -15.03 8.99
CA TYR A 423 -2.59 -15.68 7.73
C TYR A 423 -2.89 -14.61 6.69
N TRP A 424 -2.71 -15.00 5.44
CA TRP A 424 -3.28 -14.33 4.29
C TRP A 424 -4.06 -15.34 3.48
N CYS A 425 -5.24 -14.97 2.98
CA CYS A 425 -5.91 -15.75 1.94
C CYS A 425 -6.57 -14.84 0.92
N ASN A 426 -6.73 -15.35 -0.31
CA ASN A 426 -7.43 -14.61 -1.36
C ASN A 426 -8.95 -14.50 -1.12
N TYR A 427 -9.47 -14.89 0.04
CA TYR A 427 -10.87 -14.65 0.38
C TYR A 427 -11.03 -13.38 1.22
N SER A 428 -10.30 -13.28 2.34
CA SER A 428 -10.45 -12.20 3.34
C SER A 428 -9.24 -11.27 3.46
N GLY A 429 -8.10 -11.58 2.84
CA GLY A 429 -6.85 -10.84 3.04
C GLY A 429 -6.09 -11.28 4.30
N LEU A 430 -5.49 -10.34 5.02
CA LEU A 430 -4.72 -10.57 6.25
C LEU A 430 -5.65 -10.85 7.43
N SER A 431 -5.36 -11.88 8.22
CA SER A 431 -6.13 -12.20 9.42
C SER A 431 -5.29 -12.93 10.46
N THR A 432 -5.67 -12.81 11.73
CA THR A 432 -5.16 -13.67 12.80
C THR A 432 -5.93 -14.98 12.94
N VAL A 433 -7.03 -15.12 12.19
CA VAL A 433 -7.92 -16.27 12.19
C VAL A 433 -7.58 -17.22 11.04
N PRO A 434 -7.54 -18.55 11.25
CA PRO A 434 -7.28 -19.52 10.20
C PRO A 434 -8.25 -19.42 9.01
N PRO A 435 -7.78 -19.60 7.76
CA PRO A 435 -8.61 -19.47 6.56
C PRO A 435 -9.88 -20.33 6.56
N GLU A 436 -9.83 -21.55 7.11
CA GLU A 436 -10.95 -22.50 7.13
C GLU A 436 -12.18 -21.93 7.85
N MET A 437 -11.96 -21.19 8.94
CA MET A 437 -13.06 -20.55 9.67
C MET A 437 -13.64 -19.37 8.90
N LEU A 438 -12.84 -18.72 8.06
CA LEU A 438 -13.24 -17.54 7.29
C LEU A 438 -14.08 -17.92 6.06
N TYR A 439 -13.81 -19.07 5.44
CA TYR A 439 -14.59 -19.57 4.30
C TYR A 439 -16.05 -19.90 4.65
N SER A 440 -16.38 -20.07 5.94
CA SER A 440 -17.75 -20.29 6.41
C SER A 440 -18.61 -19.02 6.49
N LYS A 441 -17.98 -17.84 6.34
CA LYS A 441 -18.60 -16.51 6.46
C LYS A 441 -18.47 -15.76 5.14
N PRO A 442 -19.30 -14.73 4.87
CA PRO A 442 -19.14 -13.91 3.67
C PRO A 442 -17.76 -13.22 3.65
N PRO A 443 -17.21 -12.94 2.45
CA PRO A 443 -15.88 -12.37 2.33
C PRO A 443 -15.86 -10.94 2.87
N ASN A 444 -14.89 -10.63 3.74
CA ASN A 444 -14.75 -9.30 4.33
C ASN A 444 -13.30 -8.83 4.23
N ARG A 445 -13.07 -7.89 3.30
CA ARG A 445 -11.75 -7.29 3.03
C ARG A 445 -11.62 -5.84 3.52
N SER A 446 -12.49 -5.42 4.45
CA SER A 446 -12.39 -4.07 5.03
C SER A 446 -11.06 -3.89 5.77
N SER A 447 -10.49 -2.68 5.75
CA SER A 447 -9.24 -2.35 6.45
C SER A 447 -9.25 -2.71 7.94
N ALA A 448 -10.38 -2.52 8.63
CA ALA A 448 -10.53 -2.84 10.06
C ALA A 448 -10.32 -4.34 10.40
N ASN A 449 -10.54 -5.22 9.42
CA ASN A 449 -10.38 -6.67 9.57
C ASN A 449 -9.01 -7.18 9.11
N GLN A 450 -8.17 -6.30 8.56
CA GLN A 450 -6.81 -6.66 8.13
C GLN A 450 -5.87 -6.58 9.34
N GLN A 451 -5.60 -7.74 9.95
CA GLN A 451 -4.89 -7.79 11.23
C GLN A 451 -3.80 -8.86 11.23
N LEU A 452 -2.67 -8.53 11.84
CA LEU A 452 -1.57 -9.42 12.17
C LEU A 452 -1.15 -9.20 13.62
N TYR A 453 -0.61 -10.22 14.27
CA TYR A 453 0.06 -10.07 15.55
C TYR A 453 1.35 -9.25 15.41
N SER A 454 1.81 -8.71 16.54
CA SER A 454 3.05 -7.93 16.62
C SER A 454 4.25 -8.70 16.05
N VAL A 455 5.07 -8.00 15.28
CA VAL A 455 6.32 -8.50 14.69
C VAL A 455 7.50 -7.99 15.51
N ILE A 456 8.50 -8.84 15.70
CA ILE A 456 9.84 -8.42 16.11
C ILE A 456 10.67 -8.30 14.83
N TRP A 457 11.15 -7.10 14.58
CA TRP A 457 11.89 -6.74 13.37
C TRP A 457 13.39 -7.00 13.55
N PRO A 458 14.17 -6.98 12.44
CA PRO A 458 15.62 -6.96 12.52
C PRO A 458 16.12 -5.86 13.48
N GLY A 459 17.20 -6.12 14.22
CA GLY A 459 17.63 -5.28 15.34
C GLY A 459 16.83 -5.48 16.65
N GLU A 460 16.03 -6.54 16.75
CA GLU A 460 15.27 -6.95 17.95
C GLU A 460 14.26 -5.90 18.46
N THR A 461 13.73 -5.07 17.55
CA THR A 461 12.76 -4.04 17.91
C THR A 461 11.31 -4.47 17.67
N LEU A 462 10.41 -4.02 18.54
CA LEU A 462 8.95 -4.13 18.36
C LEU A 462 8.38 -2.94 17.58
N SER A 463 9.13 -1.85 17.46
CA SER A 463 8.67 -0.67 16.72
C SER A 463 8.68 -0.96 15.23
N LYS A 464 7.55 -0.77 14.56
CA LYS A 464 7.45 -0.88 13.10
C LYS A 464 8.51 0.00 12.42
N PRO A 465 9.41 -0.57 11.60
CA PRO A 465 10.38 0.21 10.86
C PRO A 465 9.70 1.19 9.92
N ARG A 466 10.33 2.34 9.74
CA ARG A 466 9.87 3.35 8.78
C ARG A 466 9.84 2.83 7.34
N GLY A 467 10.74 1.90 7.02
CA GLY A 467 10.88 1.29 5.70
C GLY A 467 11.67 2.12 4.69
N TRP A 468 12.21 3.28 5.09
CA TRP A 468 13.09 4.10 4.25
C TRP A 468 13.97 5.01 5.10
N VAL A 469 15.09 5.46 4.51
CA VAL A 469 16.00 6.47 5.06
C VAL A 469 16.47 7.43 3.98
N PHE A 470 16.92 8.63 4.36
CA PHE A 470 17.70 9.45 3.44
C PHE A 470 19.07 8.78 3.23
N PRO A 471 19.54 8.60 1.99
CA PRO A 471 20.82 7.94 1.76
C PRO A 471 21.97 8.80 2.29
N ASN A 472 23.02 8.18 2.82
CA ASN A 472 24.22 8.92 3.26
C ASN A 472 24.92 9.64 2.09
N ASN A 473 24.83 9.10 0.87
CA ASN A 473 25.24 9.73 -0.39
C ASN A 473 24.07 10.39 -1.13
N GLY A 474 22.93 10.56 -0.46
CA GLY A 474 21.68 11.00 -1.04
C GLY A 474 21.72 12.44 -1.50
N LYS A 475 20.95 12.74 -2.56
CA LYS A 475 20.78 14.13 -3.00
C LYS A 475 20.09 14.91 -1.88
N GLN A 476 20.73 15.97 -1.42
CA GLN A 476 20.11 16.96 -0.53
C GLN A 476 18.85 17.51 -1.20
N LEU A 477 17.77 17.65 -0.43
CA LEU A 477 16.56 18.33 -0.91
C LEU A 477 16.92 19.73 -1.38
N ARG A 478 16.55 20.05 -2.62
CA ARG A 478 16.75 21.33 -3.27
C ARG A 478 15.58 22.24 -2.90
N ILE A 479 15.78 23.07 -1.90
CA ILE A 479 14.74 23.96 -1.39
C ILE A 479 14.85 25.31 -2.12
N GLY A 480 13.88 25.63 -2.97
CA GLY A 480 13.82 26.92 -3.66
C GLY A 480 13.47 28.05 -2.71
N VAL A 481 14.28 29.11 -2.67
CA VAL A 481 14.07 30.28 -1.80
C VAL A 481 14.03 31.56 -2.63
N PRO A 482 12.95 32.36 -2.54
CA PRO A 482 12.79 33.57 -3.34
C PRO A 482 13.77 34.67 -2.90
N ILE A 483 14.52 35.24 -3.84
CA ILE A 483 15.33 36.44 -3.58
C ILE A 483 14.43 37.67 -3.69
N ARG A 484 13.91 38.13 -2.56
CA ARG A 484 13.07 39.34 -2.52
C ARG A 484 13.89 40.62 -2.52
N VAL A 485 13.31 41.67 -3.05
CA VAL A 485 13.84 43.05 -2.98
C VAL A 485 13.07 43.89 -1.95
N SER A 486 11.82 43.52 -1.67
CA SER A 486 10.99 44.11 -0.61
C SER A 486 10.71 43.12 0.51
N TYR A 487 10.46 43.60 1.73
CA TYR A 487 10.10 42.78 2.90
C TYR A 487 11.17 41.73 3.22
N LEU A 488 12.43 42.19 3.34
CA LEU A 488 13.63 41.36 3.54
C LEU A 488 13.64 40.65 4.91
N GLU A 489 12.79 41.08 5.83
CA GLU A 489 12.56 40.47 7.14
C GLU A 489 11.92 39.08 7.02
N PHE A 490 11.11 38.85 5.98
CA PHE A 490 10.48 37.55 5.75
C PHE A 490 11.45 36.53 5.16
N VAL A 491 12.17 36.93 4.12
CA VAL A 491 13.21 36.13 3.44
C VAL A 491 14.21 37.07 2.78
N SER A 492 15.50 36.86 3.04
CA SER A 492 16.60 37.51 2.32
C SER A 492 17.82 36.61 2.22
N GLN A 493 18.59 36.79 1.14
CA GLN A 493 19.88 36.12 0.97
C GLN A 493 20.97 36.86 1.76
N VAL A 494 21.86 36.13 2.41
CA VAL A 494 23.00 36.72 3.14
C VAL A 494 24.07 37.13 2.13
N ARG A 495 24.54 38.38 2.23
CA ARG A 495 25.55 38.94 1.32
C ARG A 495 26.87 38.17 1.43
N GLY A 496 27.42 37.74 0.29
CA GLY A 496 28.72 37.06 0.21
C GLY A 496 28.65 35.53 0.25
N THR A 497 27.46 34.93 0.35
CA THR A 497 27.26 33.48 0.33
C THR A 497 26.03 33.12 -0.48
N ASP A 498 26.18 32.33 -1.54
CA ASP A 498 25.08 32.02 -2.47
C ASP A 498 23.98 31.14 -1.86
N ASN A 499 24.30 30.36 -0.83
CA ASN A 499 23.41 29.32 -0.28
C ASN A 499 22.85 29.63 1.12
N MET A 500 23.13 30.80 1.69
CA MET A 500 22.71 31.15 3.05
C MET A 500 21.60 32.19 3.02
N PHE A 501 20.48 31.86 3.65
CA PHE A 501 19.29 32.69 3.74
C PHE A 501 18.94 32.96 5.19
N LYS A 502 18.25 34.07 5.42
CA LYS A 502 17.74 34.47 6.73
C LYS A 502 16.36 35.09 6.60
N GLY A 503 15.66 35.19 7.71
CA GLY A 503 14.34 35.80 7.80
C GLY A 503 13.31 34.83 8.35
N PHE A 504 12.16 35.37 8.72
CA PHE A 504 11.11 34.65 9.45
C PHE A 504 10.74 33.30 8.83
N CYS A 505 10.61 33.21 7.51
CA CYS A 505 10.19 31.97 6.85
C CYS A 505 11.27 30.88 6.90
N ILE A 506 12.55 31.29 6.90
CA ILE A 506 13.69 30.38 7.00
C ILE A 506 13.76 29.82 8.42
N ASP A 507 13.57 30.67 9.43
CA ASP A 507 13.57 30.26 10.83
C ASP A 507 12.44 29.28 11.13
N VAL A 508 11.23 29.53 10.59
CA VAL A 508 10.10 28.60 10.69
C VAL A 508 10.41 27.25 10.03
N PHE A 509 11.02 27.26 8.84
CA PHE A 509 11.40 26.01 8.17
C PHE A 509 12.45 25.22 8.96
N ILE A 510 13.50 25.88 9.45
CA ILE A 510 14.54 25.24 10.26
C ILE A 510 13.94 24.67 11.56
N ALA A 511 13.07 25.43 12.23
CA ALA A 511 12.37 24.97 13.42
C ALA A 511 11.49 23.74 13.11
N ALA A 512 10.77 23.73 11.99
CA ALA A 512 9.94 22.59 11.58
C ALA A 512 10.78 21.36 11.26
N VAL A 513 11.93 21.52 10.57
CA VAL A 513 12.85 20.41 10.28
C VAL A 513 13.48 19.85 11.55
N ASN A 514 13.84 20.71 12.52
CA ASN A 514 14.42 20.28 13.79
C ASN A 514 13.45 19.51 14.69
N LEU A 515 12.14 19.62 14.46
CA LEU A 515 11.11 18.83 15.17
C LEU A 515 10.93 17.44 14.56
N LEU A 516 11.50 17.16 13.38
CA LEU A 516 11.43 15.84 12.79
C LEU A 516 12.28 14.85 13.59
N PRO A 517 11.82 13.62 13.83
CA PRO A 517 12.58 12.61 14.58
C PRO A 517 13.76 12.02 13.78
N TYR A 518 14.16 12.66 12.69
CA TYR A 518 15.20 12.22 11.78
C TYR A 518 15.85 13.42 11.08
N ALA A 519 17.12 13.26 10.71
CA ALA A 519 17.83 14.27 9.93
C ALA A 519 17.27 14.35 8.51
N VAL A 520 17.02 15.57 8.04
CA VAL A 520 16.65 15.85 6.64
C VAL A 520 17.79 16.65 6.02
N PRO A 521 18.59 16.06 5.12
CA PRO A 521 19.62 16.81 4.41
C PRO A 521 18.97 17.69 3.33
N TYR A 522 19.19 19.01 3.41
CA TYR A 522 18.67 19.97 2.44
C TYR A 522 19.71 21.05 2.13
N ARG A 523 19.52 21.73 1.00
CA ARG A 523 20.23 22.95 0.64
C ARG A 523 19.26 23.98 0.07
N PHE A 524 19.48 25.24 0.41
CA PHE A 524 18.72 26.33 -0.18
C PHE A 524 19.30 26.69 -1.54
N ILE A 525 18.43 26.91 -2.52
CA ILE A 525 18.80 27.38 -3.85
C ILE A 525 18.07 28.71 -4.12
N PRO A 526 18.80 29.78 -4.48
CA PRO A 526 18.19 31.06 -4.81
C PRO A 526 17.26 30.98 -6.01
N PHE A 527 16.14 31.68 -5.94
CA PHE A 527 15.19 31.85 -7.03
C PHE A 527 14.86 33.33 -7.27
N GLY A 528 15.20 33.85 -8.46
CA GLY A 528 15.00 35.25 -8.85
C GLY A 528 16.30 35.93 -9.27
N ASP A 529 16.18 37.12 -9.86
CA ASP A 529 17.31 37.93 -10.36
C ASP A 529 17.92 38.87 -9.31
N GLY A 530 17.29 38.98 -8.13
CA GLY A 530 17.69 39.91 -7.06
C GLY A 530 17.45 41.40 -7.38
N GLN A 531 16.86 41.72 -8.53
CA GLN A 531 16.54 43.10 -8.94
C GLN A 531 15.05 43.41 -8.80
N LYS A 532 14.18 42.40 -8.96
CA LYS A 532 12.75 42.49 -8.72
C LYS A 532 12.27 41.32 -7.86
N ASN A 533 11.09 41.47 -7.26
CA ASN A 533 10.48 40.36 -6.55
C ASN A 533 10.16 39.21 -7.53
N PRO A 534 10.52 37.96 -7.18
CA PRO A 534 10.33 36.81 -8.06
C PRO A 534 8.85 36.42 -8.17
N SER A 535 8.49 35.79 -9.29
CA SER A 535 7.15 35.25 -9.51
C SER A 535 6.95 33.98 -8.69
N TYR A 536 6.10 34.04 -7.67
CA TYR A 536 5.74 32.84 -6.90
C TYR A 536 5.03 31.77 -7.73
N ASN A 537 4.38 32.14 -8.83
CA ASN A 537 3.77 31.15 -9.73
C ASN A 537 4.85 30.33 -10.45
N GLU A 538 5.95 30.97 -10.86
CA GLU A 538 7.09 30.28 -11.48
C GLU A 538 7.89 29.45 -10.47
N LEU A 539 8.05 29.94 -9.23
CA LEU A 539 8.68 29.18 -8.15
C LEU A 539 7.90 27.89 -7.87
N VAL A 540 6.58 28.00 -7.74
CA VAL A 540 5.68 26.85 -7.54
C VAL A 540 5.71 25.92 -8.74
N TYR A 541 5.71 26.46 -9.96
CA TYR A 541 5.85 25.64 -11.16
C TYR A 541 7.18 24.89 -11.20
N SER A 542 8.26 25.50 -10.71
CA SER A 542 9.58 24.87 -10.60
C SER A 542 9.62 23.74 -9.56
N VAL A 543 8.76 23.79 -8.54
CA VAL A 543 8.53 22.63 -7.66
C VAL A 543 7.75 21.54 -8.41
N ALA A 544 6.66 21.90 -9.11
CA ALA A 544 5.85 20.95 -9.87
C ALA A 544 6.62 20.22 -10.97
N THR A 545 7.60 20.87 -11.61
CA THR A 545 8.44 20.28 -12.65
C THR A 545 9.68 19.57 -12.11
N GLY A 546 9.87 19.51 -10.79
CA GLY A 546 11.00 18.82 -10.16
C GLY A 546 12.35 19.53 -10.26
N VAL A 547 12.36 20.84 -10.58
CA VAL A 547 13.58 21.67 -10.48
C VAL A 547 13.97 21.88 -9.03
N PHE A 548 12.97 22.11 -8.16
CA PHE A 548 13.10 22.13 -6.71
C PHE A 548 12.28 21.00 -6.10
N ASP A 549 12.75 20.45 -5.00
CA ASP A 549 12.04 19.37 -4.29
C ASP A 549 10.99 19.97 -3.33
N ALA A 550 11.21 21.19 -2.86
CA ALA A 550 10.23 22.02 -2.13
C ALA A 550 10.60 23.51 -2.26
N ALA A 551 9.72 24.40 -1.80
CA ALA A 551 9.99 25.84 -1.74
C ALA A 551 9.63 26.42 -0.36
N VAL A 552 10.43 27.39 0.10
CA VAL A 552 10.24 28.06 1.39
C VAL A 552 10.18 29.56 1.18
N GLY A 553 9.16 30.20 1.76
CA GLY A 553 8.98 31.64 1.76
C GLY A 553 7.57 32.04 2.18
N ASP A 554 7.23 33.31 2.00
CA ASP A 554 5.90 33.88 2.23
C ASP A 554 4.94 33.58 1.06
N ILE A 555 4.86 32.30 0.69
CA ILE A 555 4.10 31.85 -0.48
C ILE A 555 2.62 31.75 -0.10
N ALA A 556 1.80 32.66 -0.64
CA ALA A 556 0.36 32.61 -0.44
C ALA A 556 -0.26 31.35 -1.06
N ILE A 557 -1.08 30.65 -0.26
CA ILE A 557 -1.87 29.49 -0.70
C ILE A 557 -3.08 30.00 -1.48
N VAL A 558 -3.10 29.78 -2.79
CA VAL A 558 -4.20 30.18 -3.69
C VAL A 558 -4.62 29.02 -4.59
N THR A 559 -5.88 28.99 -5.01
CA THR A 559 -6.51 27.86 -5.73
C THR A 559 -5.76 27.40 -6.97
N ASN A 560 -5.11 28.29 -7.71
CA ASN A 560 -4.35 27.88 -8.90
C ASN A 560 -3.05 27.14 -8.55
N ARG A 561 -2.43 27.43 -7.40
CA ARG A 561 -1.19 26.78 -6.97
C ARG A 561 -1.46 25.40 -6.36
N THR A 562 -2.55 25.27 -5.60
CA THR A 562 -2.95 24.00 -4.97
C THR A 562 -3.34 22.90 -5.98
N LYS A 563 -3.57 23.26 -7.25
CA LYS A 563 -3.84 22.30 -8.33
C LYS A 563 -2.59 21.59 -8.84
N ILE A 564 -1.40 22.16 -8.61
CA ILE A 564 -0.14 21.68 -9.18
C ILE A 564 0.91 21.27 -8.14
N VAL A 565 0.79 21.77 -6.90
CA VAL A 565 1.62 21.34 -5.77
C VAL A 565 0.80 21.24 -4.49
N ASP A 566 1.26 20.40 -3.57
CA ASP A 566 0.73 20.34 -2.21
C ASP A 566 1.36 21.43 -1.33
N PHE A 567 0.59 21.90 -0.34
CA PHE A 567 1.01 22.91 0.63
C PHE A 567 0.92 22.36 2.05
N SER A 568 1.80 22.84 2.93
CA SER A 568 1.62 22.66 4.38
C SER A 568 0.40 23.43 4.88
N GLN A 569 0.02 23.21 6.14
CA GLN A 569 -0.84 24.16 6.81
C GLN A 569 -0.18 25.56 6.86
N PRO A 570 -0.96 26.64 6.77
CA PRO A 570 -0.42 28.00 6.83
C PRO A 570 0.14 28.28 8.23
N TYR A 571 1.41 28.70 8.30
CA TYR A 571 2.08 29.05 9.56
C TYR A 571 1.85 30.51 9.98
N ALA A 572 1.32 31.34 9.09
CA ALA A 572 0.94 32.72 9.36
C ALA A 572 -0.40 33.03 8.68
N ALA A 573 -1.32 33.63 9.44
CA ALA A 573 -2.59 34.10 8.88
C ALA A 573 -2.34 35.33 7.99
N SER A 574 -2.90 35.33 6.78
CA SER A 574 -2.91 36.49 5.91
C SER A 574 -4.25 37.21 6.00
N GLY A 575 -4.23 38.54 5.99
CA GLY A 575 -5.41 39.40 6.00
C GLY A 575 -5.20 40.63 5.14
N LEU A 576 -6.24 41.03 4.42
CA LEU A 576 -6.23 42.27 3.63
C LEU A 576 -6.50 43.45 4.57
N VAL A 577 -5.53 44.35 4.69
CA VAL A 577 -5.64 45.59 5.48
C VAL A 577 -5.37 46.78 4.57
N VAL A 578 -6.18 47.84 4.71
CA VAL A 578 -5.98 49.10 3.99
C VAL A 578 -5.15 50.03 4.86
N VAL A 579 -3.99 50.44 4.35
CA VAL A 579 -3.15 51.46 4.99
C VAL A 579 -3.43 52.81 4.33
N ALA A 580 -3.98 53.76 5.09
CA ALA A 580 -4.25 55.12 4.62
C ALA A 580 -3.43 56.14 5.43
N PRO A 581 -2.82 57.15 4.76
CA PRO A 581 -2.07 58.19 5.46
C PRO A 581 -3.00 59.07 6.29
N PHE A 582 -2.71 59.23 7.58
CA PHE A 582 -3.43 60.14 8.46
C PHE A 582 -2.72 61.50 8.53
N LYS A 583 -3.44 62.60 8.22
CA LYS A 583 -2.95 63.98 8.43
C LYS A 583 -3.66 64.59 9.63
N ARG A 584 -2.91 65.05 10.64
CA ARG A 584 -3.47 65.83 11.77
C ARG A 584 -3.99 67.19 11.27
N LEU A 585 -5.22 67.52 11.63
CA LEU A 585 -5.78 68.87 11.45
C LEU A 585 -5.32 69.75 12.61
N ASN A 586 -4.63 70.86 12.32
CA ASN A 586 -4.20 71.82 13.36
C ASN A 586 -5.41 72.57 13.92
N SER A 587 -5.60 72.52 15.24
CA SER A 587 -6.59 73.34 15.93
C SER A 587 -6.14 74.80 15.95
N SER A 588 -6.96 75.71 15.43
CA SER A 588 -6.67 77.15 15.40
C SER A 588 -7.18 77.82 16.67
N ALA A 589 -6.39 78.72 17.28
CA ALA A 589 -6.77 79.52 18.45
C ALA A 589 -8.02 80.40 18.21
N TRP A 590 -8.37 80.67 16.95
CA TRP A 590 -9.57 81.43 16.56
C TRP A 590 -10.81 80.54 16.36
N ALA A 591 -10.78 79.28 16.82
CA ALA A 591 -11.90 78.36 16.72
C ALA A 591 -13.21 78.92 17.31
N PHE A 592 -13.12 79.77 18.35
CA PHE A 592 -14.29 80.38 19.00
C PHE A 592 -15.03 81.41 18.13
N LEU A 593 -14.42 81.94 17.07
CA LEU A 593 -15.10 82.83 16.11
C LEU A 593 -15.78 82.08 14.95
N ARG A 594 -15.47 80.79 14.76
CA ARG A 594 -16.06 79.95 13.71
C ARG A 594 -17.59 79.75 13.80
N PRO A 595 -18.24 79.76 14.98
CA PRO A 595 -19.69 79.53 15.06
C PRO A 595 -20.53 80.57 14.29
N PHE A 596 -20.01 81.78 14.08
CA PHE A 596 -20.71 82.85 13.36
C PHE A 596 -19.89 83.37 12.18
N THR A 597 -20.55 83.61 11.06
CA THR A 597 -19.90 84.27 9.93
C THR A 597 -19.51 85.70 10.30
N ALA A 598 -18.50 86.27 9.63
CA ALA A 598 -18.12 87.67 9.85
C ALA A 598 -19.31 88.64 9.67
N ARG A 599 -20.24 88.31 8.76
CA ARG A 599 -21.49 89.07 8.57
C ARG A 599 -22.40 89.03 9.81
N MET A 600 -22.57 87.86 10.42
CA MET A 600 -23.34 87.70 11.66
C MET A 600 -22.74 88.55 12.79
N TRP A 601 -21.41 88.54 12.96
CA TRP A 601 -20.74 89.39 13.95
C TRP A 601 -21.00 90.89 13.74
N VAL A 602 -20.96 91.35 12.49
CA VAL A 602 -21.26 92.75 12.14
C VAL A 602 -22.73 93.09 12.39
N VAL A 603 -23.67 92.21 12.01
CA VAL A 603 -25.11 92.41 12.26
C VAL A 603 -25.40 92.46 13.76
N THR A 604 -24.78 91.60 14.55
CA THR A 604 -24.91 91.60 16.01
C THR A 604 -24.38 92.90 16.62
N ALA A 605 -23.22 93.39 16.18
CA ALA A 605 -22.67 94.68 16.61
C ALA A 605 -23.59 95.87 16.22
N ALA A 606 -24.13 95.87 15.00
CA ALA A 606 -25.06 96.90 14.54
C ALA A 606 -26.38 96.88 15.33
N SER A 607 -26.90 95.70 15.63
CA SER A 607 -28.13 95.53 16.42
C SER A 607 -27.97 96.11 17.84
N PHE A 608 -26.79 95.98 18.46
CA PHE A 608 -26.53 96.61 19.76
C PHE A 608 -26.57 98.13 19.72
N LEU A 609 -26.01 98.74 18.68
CA LEU A 609 -26.08 100.19 18.52
C LEU A 609 -27.53 100.67 18.38
N VAL A 610 -28.36 99.93 17.63
CA VAL A 610 -29.79 100.24 17.47
C VAL A 610 -30.53 100.14 18.81
N ILE A 611 -30.33 99.07 19.57
CA ILE A 611 -30.95 98.91 20.91
C ILE A 611 -30.53 100.05 21.84
N GLY A 612 -29.26 100.43 21.84
CA GLY A 612 -28.75 101.55 22.63
C GLY A 612 -29.41 102.88 22.29
N ILE A 613 -29.60 103.16 21.00
CA ILE A 613 -30.28 104.38 20.53
C ILE A 613 -31.74 104.38 20.97
N VAL A 614 -32.45 103.25 20.85
CA VAL A 614 -33.86 103.14 21.27
C VAL A 614 -34.00 103.39 22.76
N VAL A 615 -33.16 102.76 23.60
CA VAL A 615 -33.18 102.97 25.04
C VAL A 615 -32.87 104.42 25.39
N TRP A 616 -31.91 105.04 24.71
CA TRP A 616 -31.62 106.45 24.89
C TRP A 616 -32.82 107.34 24.56
N ILE A 617 -33.53 107.11 23.47
CA ILE A 617 -34.74 107.88 23.13
C ILE A 617 -35.81 107.77 24.23
N LEU A 618 -36.01 106.57 24.79
CA LEU A 618 -37.04 106.32 25.81
C LEU A 618 -36.66 106.89 27.18
N GLU A 619 -35.45 106.64 27.65
CA GLU A 619 -34.98 107.04 28.99
C GLU A 619 -34.57 108.52 29.06
N HIS A 620 -34.09 109.12 27.96
CA HIS A 620 -33.65 110.52 27.93
C HIS A 620 -34.74 111.52 28.34
N ARG A 621 -36.02 111.15 28.19
CA ARG A 621 -37.14 112.03 28.56
C ARG A 621 -37.44 112.03 30.06
N ILE A 622 -37.14 110.96 30.79
CA ILE A 622 -37.59 110.75 32.18
C ILE A 622 -36.41 110.70 33.16
N ASN A 623 -35.24 110.25 32.71
CA ASN A 623 -34.12 109.89 33.58
C ASN A 623 -32.95 110.87 33.42
N ASP A 624 -32.60 111.56 34.51
CA ASP A 624 -31.59 112.63 34.50
C ASP A 624 -30.16 112.09 34.27
N GLU A 625 -29.89 110.79 34.50
CA GLU A 625 -28.59 110.17 34.19
C GLU A 625 -28.30 110.08 32.67
N PHE A 626 -29.34 110.10 31.83
CA PHE A 626 -29.23 110.14 30.37
C PHE A 626 -29.18 111.58 29.82
N ARG A 627 -29.10 112.59 30.70
CA ARG A 627 -28.95 114.01 30.35
C ARG A 627 -27.57 114.52 30.75
N GLY A 628 -26.86 115.11 29.79
CA GLY A 628 -25.48 115.58 29.95
C GLY A 628 -24.86 116.02 28.63
N PRO A 629 -23.59 116.46 28.59
CA PRO A 629 -22.92 116.83 27.34
C PRO A 629 -22.88 115.65 26.36
N PRO A 630 -22.93 115.88 25.04
CA PRO A 630 -23.15 114.84 24.02
C PRO A 630 -22.17 113.67 24.09
N LYS A 631 -20.91 113.93 24.51
CA LYS A 631 -19.89 112.89 24.72
C LYS A 631 -20.26 111.89 25.83
N LYS A 632 -20.89 112.35 26.92
CA LYS A 632 -21.32 111.50 28.03
C LYS A 632 -22.50 110.62 27.61
N GLN A 633 -23.44 111.17 26.85
CA GLN A 633 -24.59 110.42 26.31
C GLN A 633 -24.16 109.27 25.39
N LEU A 634 -23.19 109.51 24.49
CA LEU A 634 -22.67 108.47 23.59
C LEU A 634 -22.02 107.31 24.36
N ILE A 635 -21.27 107.61 25.41
CA ILE A 635 -20.63 106.60 26.27
C ILE A 635 -21.70 105.80 27.03
N THR A 636 -22.71 106.46 27.58
CA THR A 636 -23.81 105.78 28.29
C THR A 636 -24.60 104.87 27.35
N ILE A 637 -24.85 105.28 26.10
CA ILE A 637 -25.50 104.45 25.07
C ILE A 637 -24.71 103.15 24.81
N LEU A 638 -23.40 103.30 24.55
CA LEU A 638 -22.53 102.16 24.22
C LEU A 638 -22.36 101.23 25.43
N TRP A 639 -22.15 101.80 26.62
CA TRP A 639 -21.99 101.04 27.86
C TRP A 639 -23.25 100.28 28.22
N PHE A 640 -24.42 100.92 28.16
CA PHE A 640 -25.70 100.26 28.44
C PHE A 640 -25.98 99.11 27.45
N SER A 641 -25.77 99.34 26.16
CA SER A 641 -25.98 98.31 25.12
C SER A 641 -25.11 97.08 25.32
N ILE A 642 -23.84 97.29 25.65
CA ILE A 642 -22.88 96.20 25.92
C ILE A 642 -23.23 95.51 27.25
N SER A 643 -23.52 96.26 28.31
CA SER A 643 -23.91 95.69 29.61
C SER A 643 -25.18 94.86 29.54
N THR A 644 -26.19 95.25 28.76
CA THR A 644 -27.42 94.44 28.64
C THR A 644 -27.16 93.04 28.06
N LEU A 645 -26.20 92.87 27.14
CA LEU A 645 -25.87 91.55 26.59
C LEU A 645 -25.18 90.65 27.62
N PHE A 646 -24.28 91.22 28.43
CA PHE A 646 -23.44 90.47 29.35
C PHE A 646 -24.02 90.37 30.78
N PHE A 647 -24.99 91.22 31.16
CA PHE A 647 -25.55 91.29 32.53
C PHE A 647 -27.05 90.97 32.65
N ALA A 648 -27.79 90.65 31.58
CA ALA A 648 -29.23 90.35 31.66
C ALA A 648 -29.60 88.99 32.32
N HIS A 649 -28.72 88.39 33.14
CA HIS A 649 -28.97 87.11 33.80
C HIS A 649 -28.55 87.08 35.29
N SER A 650 -29.04 88.03 36.08
CA SER A 650 -29.09 87.88 37.55
C SER A 650 -30.45 88.33 38.08
N LYS A 651 -31.36 87.38 38.34
CA LYS A 651 -32.59 87.57 39.14
C LYS A 651 -32.26 87.17 40.58
N ARG A 652 -32.38 88.11 41.54
CA ARG A 652 -33.48 88.24 42.54
C ARG A 652 -33.71 86.98 43.38
N GLU A 653 -33.44 87.05 44.69
CA GLU A 653 -34.37 86.65 45.76
C GLU A 653 -33.91 87.05 47.20
N HIS A 654 -34.82 87.77 47.88
CA HIS A 654 -35.16 87.86 49.31
C HIS A 654 -34.24 88.50 50.38
N CYS A 655 -34.91 89.32 51.21
CA CYS A 655 -34.44 90.28 52.20
C CYS A 655 -34.60 89.76 53.64
N GLU A 656 -33.75 90.21 54.57
CA GLU A 656 -34.13 90.58 55.96
C GLU A 656 -33.10 91.60 56.53
N HIS A 657 -33.60 92.56 57.30
CA HIS A 657 -33.03 93.84 57.79
C HIS A 657 -32.45 93.72 59.24
N PRO A 658 -31.87 94.76 59.91
CA PRO A 658 -31.01 95.89 59.45
C PRO A 658 -29.91 96.44 60.45
N TRP A 659 -29.07 97.35 59.91
CA TRP A 659 -28.25 98.44 60.51
C TRP A 659 -26.98 98.16 61.35
N SER A 660 -25.81 98.37 60.72
CA SER A 660 -24.88 99.46 61.10
C SER A 660 -23.95 99.81 59.93
N SER A 661 -23.79 101.12 59.74
CA SER A 661 -23.04 101.81 58.69
C SER A 661 -21.53 101.80 58.93
N SER A 662 -20.72 101.50 57.90
CA SER A 662 -19.72 102.45 57.38
C SER A 662 -18.93 101.89 56.18
N SER A 663 -19.14 102.53 55.03
CA SER A 663 -18.11 103.13 54.16
C SER A 663 -16.95 102.28 53.62
N HIS A 664 -16.93 102.19 52.28
CA HIS A 664 -15.78 101.96 51.40
C HIS A 664 -15.04 100.62 51.53
N HIS A 665 -15.37 99.65 50.68
CA HIS A 665 -14.36 98.97 49.85
C HIS A 665 -15.00 98.19 48.69
N MET A 666 -14.41 98.41 47.51
CA MET A 666 -14.60 97.71 46.25
C MET A 666 -14.24 96.24 46.42
N ALA A 667 -15.18 95.32 46.20
CA ALA A 667 -14.91 93.89 46.10
C ALA A 667 -14.97 93.46 44.63
N LEU A 668 -13.79 93.27 44.03
CA LEU A 668 -13.60 92.51 42.80
C LEU A 668 -13.85 91.03 43.14
N CYS A 669 -15.04 90.50 42.80
CA CYS A 669 -15.27 89.06 42.77
C CYS A 669 -14.67 88.49 41.49
N GLY A 670 -13.58 87.73 41.64
CA GLY A 670 -13.02 86.90 40.58
C GLY A 670 -14.02 85.82 40.15
N PHE A 671 -14.19 85.68 38.84
CA PHE A 671 -14.93 84.58 38.23
C PHE A 671 -14.02 83.36 38.12
N ASP A 672 -14.34 82.33 38.90
CA ASP A 672 -13.82 80.98 38.74
C ASP A 672 -14.79 80.21 37.83
N ASN A 673 -14.51 80.16 36.52
CA ASN A 673 -15.28 79.37 35.56
C ASN A 673 -14.52 78.09 35.20
N GLN A 674 -14.76 77.06 36.02
CA GLN A 674 -14.53 75.66 35.67
C GLN A 674 -15.50 75.26 34.54
N LEU A 675 -15.07 75.43 33.29
CA LEU A 675 -15.74 74.84 32.13
C LEU A 675 -15.35 73.34 32.06
N LYS A 676 -16.13 72.51 32.77
CA LYS A 676 -16.11 71.05 32.64
C LYS A 676 -16.75 70.67 31.30
N LEU A 677 -15.95 70.56 30.25
CA LEU A 677 -16.35 69.91 29.00
C LEU A 677 -16.38 68.39 29.23
N HIS A 678 -17.58 67.84 29.42
CA HIS A 678 -17.82 66.40 29.34
C HIS A 678 -17.77 65.98 27.86
N CYS A 679 -16.61 65.56 27.39
CA CYS A 679 -16.51 64.72 26.19
C CYS A 679 -16.67 63.26 26.64
N GLN A 680 -17.89 62.76 26.55
CA GLN A 680 -18.19 61.33 26.68
C GLN A 680 -17.88 60.68 25.33
N SER A 681 -16.68 60.11 25.21
CA SER A 681 -16.34 59.22 24.10
C SER A 681 -16.71 57.80 24.51
N ASP A 682 -17.85 57.32 24.05
CA ASP A 682 -18.21 55.90 24.08
C ASP A 682 -17.24 55.13 23.17
N ILE A 683 -16.21 54.53 23.78
CA ILE A 683 -15.41 53.48 23.17
C ILE A 683 -16.07 52.16 23.54
N ASN A 684 -16.99 51.71 22.69
CA ASN A 684 -17.40 50.32 22.63
C ASN A 684 -16.59 49.62 21.53
N SER A 685 -15.65 48.76 21.92
CA SER A 685 -15.21 47.65 21.06
C SER A 685 -14.63 46.50 21.90
N TYR A 686 -15.54 45.62 22.32
CA TYR A 686 -15.42 44.17 22.42
C TYR A 686 -14.02 43.56 22.55
N SER A 687 -13.72 43.06 23.76
CA SER A 687 -12.82 41.93 23.97
C SER A 687 -13.53 40.63 23.60
N ALA A 688 -13.01 39.89 22.61
CA ALA A 688 -13.38 38.50 22.38
C ALA A 688 -12.19 37.61 22.76
N ALA A 689 -12.30 36.93 23.90
CA ALA A 689 -11.47 35.79 24.25
C ALA A 689 -12.01 34.53 23.54
N PRO A 690 -11.17 33.67 22.96
CA PRO A 690 -11.62 32.36 22.52
C PRO A 690 -11.63 31.38 23.70
N ILE A 691 -12.83 30.90 24.00
CA ILE A 691 -13.10 29.73 24.84
C ILE A 691 -12.70 28.50 24.01
N PHE A 692 -11.67 27.76 24.45
CA PHE A 692 -11.44 26.39 24.02
C PHE A 692 -12.32 25.46 24.86
N SER A 693 -13.15 24.68 24.19
CA SER A 693 -13.82 23.49 24.74
C SER A 693 -13.26 22.26 24.03
N ASN A 694 -12.81 21.29 24.84
CA ASN A 694 -12.45 19.88 24.58
C ASN A 694 -12.36 19.37 23.14
#